data_AF-A0A971JJS8-F1
#
_entry.id   AF-A0A971JJS8-F1
#
_cell.length_a   1.000
_cell.length_b   1.000
_cell.length_c   1.000
_cell.angle_alpha   90.00
_cell.angle_beta   90.00
_cell.angle_gamma   90.00
#
_symmetry.space_group_name_H-M   'P 1'
#
loop_
_entity.id
_entity.type
_entity.pdbx_description
1 polymer ?
#
loop_
_entity_poly.entity_id
_entity_poly.type
_entity_poly.pdbx_seq_one_letter_code
_entity_poly.pdbx_strand_id
1 'polypeptide(L)'
;MPARFLALALLLCPLVPAAAQTPPPVAYTLEETVCLPAPGNVFLTGVSVRIPVPAAVAGAADAVLLDDAGREVATGTVTEGVLTPEPAPGVGWYQVVFRAADGQPLGWTTAAVLDILPVPLPEDSPVALDVALSWVAPDSPEAWRAMTHIAALAGVRWVRDRLRWREVEPEEGRPAESTRYDATADLQSGAGLKLLQVFHDMPPRVRDADGVPDLRRLHAFCRLASARFGARVPAWEPWNEANAKSFGGWPGSDICAWQKAACLGFKAGRPETLVFWQPIAGVNTPGLVRSVLENETWPYFDVYAMHSYDWCHDYDRLWAGARDAASGRPVWVTESDRGIASPPGMPHLDLPPADAALKAQFVAQEYAQALAAGAEKCFHFILGQYKEEHGGNRIQFGLLREDMTPRPGYVALANLGRRLAGTRCLGAWTPPGQPDTRVVAFRSPEGADARDVVVVWAERPVDWAERGKCEAPWPLPADFAPGAVCHDCLGRAVQRPDRAVSAPVFLTCPRGAADALPLTPPPAVPRREGEPLPVVLQLSFPGAEVVRNTIGWTDEHDYALPAGKPAPVRMYAYNFGDSGFEGELRAESLPEGWTLTPDTLPLRVAPGGRVPLDATLTLPEAPIEEPEGGHWVKLRAGIPQGPTVAARILVK
;
A
#
# COMPACT_ATOMS: atom_id res chain seq x y z
N MET A 1 73.43 34.54 22.30
CA MET A 1 74.15 33.51 21.52
C MET A 1 73.90 32.16 22.14
N PRO A 2 73.77 31.04 21.39
CA PRO A 2 73.39 30.86 19.98
C PRO A 2 72.13 29.93 19.87
N ALA A 3 71.15 30.10 18.98
CA ALA A 3 71.08 29.99 17.51
C ALA A 3 70.17 28.80 17.10
N ARG A 4 69.56 28.91 15.90
CA ARG A 4 68.92 27.86 15.06
C ARG A 4 67.42 27.56 15.36
N PHE A 5 66.48 27.51 14.40
CA PHE A 5 66.47 27.54 12.93
C PHE A 5 65.15 28.19 12.47
N LEU A 6 65.22 29.10 11.49
CA LEU A 6 64.06 29.53 10.69
C LEU A 6 64.04 28.63 9.44
N ALA A 7 63.00 27.83 9.26
CA ALA A 7 62.76 27.07 8.03
C ALA A 7 61.45 27.55 7.41
N LEU A 8 61.60 28.17 6.25
CA LEU A 8 60.56 28.63 5.35
C LEU A 8 59.88 27.40 4.71
N ALA A 9 58.61 27.14 5.04
CA ALA A 9 57.78 26.16 4.36
C ALA A 9 56.68 26.89 3.59
N LEU A 10 56.93 27.08 2.28
CA LEU A 10 55.91 27.39 1.29
C LEU A 10 54.96 26.18 1.20
N LEU A 11 53.80 26.27 1.82
CA LEU A 11 52.68 25.36 1.59
C LEU A 11 51.94 25.83 0.32
N LEU A 12 52.22 25.14 -0.78
CA LEU A 12 51.33 25.03 -1.92
C LEU A 12 50.04 24.37 -1.44
N CYS A 13 49.02 25.15 -1.09
CA CYS A 13 47.66 24.63 -0.98
C CYS A 13 47.21 24.18 -2.39
N PRO A 14 46.81 22.91 -2.59
CA PRO A 14 46.03 22.59 -3.77
C PRO A 14 44.73 23.40 -3.69
N LEU A 15 44.43 24.15 -4.75
CA LEU A 15 43.09 24.68 -5.00
C LEU A 15 42.15 23.48 -5.03
N VAL A 16 41.49 23.20 -3.90
CA VAL A 16 40.26 22.42 -3.90
C VAL A 16 39.29 23.24 -4.74
N PRO A 17 38.80 22.75 -5.90
CA PRO A 17 37.75 23.48 -6.60
C PRO A 17 36.63 23.68 -5.60
N ALA A 18 36.20 24.93 -5.43
CA ALA A 18 35.00 25.23 -4.64
C ALA A 18 33.93 24.25 -5.10
N ALA A 19 33.44 23.40 -4.18
CA ALA A 19 32.38 22.46 -4.51
C ALA A 19 31.29 23.27 -5.20
N ALA A 20 31.05 23.02 -6.48
CA ALA A 20 30.03 23.72 -7.23
C ALA A 20 28.75 23.60 -6.41
N GLN A 21 28.27 24.72 -5.87
CA GLN A 21 27.08 24.71 -5.02
C GLN A 21 25.97 24.09 -5.84
N THR A 22 25.49 22.92 -5.43
CA THR A 22 24.28 22.35 -6.00
C THR A 22 23.16 23.35 -5.72
N PRO A 23 22.52 23.92 -6.74
CA PRO A 23 21.47 24.90 -6.51
C PRO A 23 20.31 24.23 -5.73
N PRO A 24 19.50 25.01 -5.00
CA PRO A 24 18.35 24.44 -4.31
C PRO A 24 17.33 23.89 -5.32
N PRO A 25 16.54 22.85 -4.95
CA PRO A 25 15.36 22.50 -5.71
C PRO A 25 14.41 23.69 -5.79
N VAL A 26 13.81 23.87 -6.95
CA VAL A 26 12.69 24.80 -7.17
C VAL A 26 11.44 24.00 -7.48
N ALA A 27 10.30 24.55 -7.08
CA ALA A 27 8.99 23.97 -7.27
C ALA A 27 8.15 24.94 -8.10
N TYR A 28 7.33 24.40 -9.00
CA TYR A 28 6.24 25.18 -9.60
C TYR A 28 5.21 25.54 -8.51
N THR A 29 4.59 26.71 -8.60
CA THR A 29 3.39 26.99 -7.81
C THR A 29 2.24 26.07 -8.24
N LEU A 30 1.17 26.00 -7.47
CA LEU A 30 0.00 25.21 -7.86
C LEU A 30 -0.60 25.72 -9.19
N GLU A 31 -0.65 27.04 -9.39
CA GLU A 31 -1.15 27.67 -10.62
C GLU A 31 -0.29 27.29 -11.83
N GLU A 32 1.03 27.25 -11.67
CA GLU A 32 1.95 26.80 -12.72
C GLU A 32 1.79 25.29 -12.98
N THR A 33 1.75 24.49 -11.91
CA THR A 33 1.69 23.01 -11.96
C THR A 33 0.49 22.51 -12.77
N VAL A 34 -0.69 23.06 -12.52
CA VAL A 34 -1.92 22.61 -13.20
C VAL A 34 -2.03 23.09 -14.64
N CYS A 35 -1.16 24.01 -15.06
CA CYS A 35 -1.07 24.53 -16.41
C CYS A 35 0.10 23.93 -17.21
N LEU A 36 0.88 23.01 -16.62
CA LEU A 36 1.97 22.36 -17.34
C LEU A 36 1.43 21.61 -18.58
N PRO A 37 2.07 21.76 -19.75
CA PRO A 37 1.62 21.10 -20.98
C PRO A 37 1.73 19.57 -20.89
N ALA A 38 2.68 19.08 -20.10
CA ALA A 38 2.79 17.70 -19.68
C ALA A 38 2.66 17.67 -18.14
N PRO A 39 1.57 17.13 -17.57
CA PRO A 39 1.37 17.05 -16.13
C PRO A 39 2.60 16.47 -15.42
N GLY A 40 3.13 17.21 -14.45
CA GLY A 40 4.32 16.82 -13.69
C GLY A 40 5.62 16.73 -14.49
N ASN A 41 5.73 17.35 -15.68
CA ASN A 41 6.88 17.16 -16.58
C ASN A 41 7.13 15.68 -16.93
N VAL A 42 6.06 14.90 -17.08
CA VAL A 42 6.12 13.49 -17.50
C VAL A 42 5.76 13.39 -18.99
N PHE A 43 6.72 12.98 -19.80
CA PHE A 43 6.60 12.85 -21.25
C PHE A 43 6.60 11.37 -21.66
N LEU A 44 6.07 11.09 -22.85
CA LEU A 44 6.19 9.77 -23.50
C LEU A 44 7.23 9.84 -24.62
N THR A 45 7.88 8.71 -24.90
CA THR A 45 8.77 8.57 -26.07
C THR A 45 8.05 9.00 -27.36
N GLY A 46 8.74 9.76 -28.21
CA GLY A 46 8.19 10.28 -29.46
C GLY A 46 7.43 11.61 -29.33
N VAL A 47 7.18 12.08 -28.10
CA VAL A 47 6.66 13.42 -27.83
C VAL A 47 7.83 14.38 -27.59
N SER A 48 7.77 15.58 -28.17
CA SER A 48 8.78 16.62 -27.92
C SER A 48 8.81 17.02 -26.45
N VAL A 49 9.97 16.89 -25.81
CA VAL A 49 10.17 17.29 -24.41
C VAL A 49 10.29 18.82 -24.34
N ARG A 50 9.29 19.44 -23.72
CA ARG A 50 9.18 20.90 -23.56
C ARG A 50 8.87 21.19 -22.10
N ILE A 51 9.85 21.73 -21.38
CA ILE A 51 9.76 21.93 -19.93
C ILE A 51 9.60 23.43 -19.68
N PRO A 52 8.43 23.91 -19.21
CA PRO A 52 8.28 25.31 -18.79
C PRO A 52 9.27 25.65 -17.68
N VAL A 53 9.89 26.83 -17.76
CA VAL A 53 10.80 27.33 -16.72
C VAL A 53 9.97 27.82 -15.53
N PRO A 54 10.18 27.30 -14.30
CA PRO A 54 9.48 27.80 -13.12
C PRO A 54 9.72 29.30 -12.90
N ALA A 55 8.71 30.05 -12.44
CA ALA A 55 8.80 31.48 -12.18
C ALA A 55 9.95 31.84 -11.22
N ALA A 56 10.26 30.96 -10.26
CA ALA A 56 11.37 31.10 -9.33
C ALA A 56 12.75 31.23 -10.02
N VAL A 57 12.86 30.76 -11.27
CA VAL A 57 14.09 30.79 -12.08
C VAL A 57 13.85 31.38 -13.47
N ALA A 58 12.90 32.31 -13.61
CA ALA A 58 12.53 32.94 -14.88
C ALA A 58 13.69 33.62 -15.64
N GLY A 59 14.82 33.89 -14.96
CA GLY A 59 16.06 34.40 -15.57
C GLY A 59 16.95 33.34 -16.23
N ALA A 60 16.51 32.08 -16.32
CA ALA A 60 17.27 31.00 -16.95
C ALA A 60 17.47 31.26 -18.45
N ALA A 61 18.72 31.17 -18.91
CA ALA A 61 19.08 31.25 -20.32
C ALA A 61 19.21 29.85 -20.95
N ASP A 62 19.65 28.88 -20.18
CA ASP A 62 19.76 27.49 -20.59
C ASP A 62 19.52 26.54 -19.40
N ALA A 63 19.57 25.23 -19.67
CA ALA A 63 19.59 24.21 -18.63
C ALA A 63 20.41 22.98 -19.05
N VAL A 64 20.79 22.19 -18.04
CA VAL A 64 21.41 20.87 -18.21
C VAL A 64 20.48 19.80 -17.66
N LEU A 65 20.35 18.68 -18.37
CA LEU A 65 19.66 17.49 -17.89
C LEU A 65 20.69 16.49 -17.39
N LEU A 66 20.56 16.11 -16.12
CA LEU A 66 21.38 15.09 -15.47
C LEU A 66 20.55 13.83 -15.23
N ASP A 67 21.13 12.66 -15.46
CA ASP A 67 20.50 11.39 -15.08
C ASP A 67 20.60 11.11 -13.57
N ASP A 68 20.07 9.97 -13.12
CA ASP A 68 20.12 9.50 -11.72
C ASP A 68 21.54 9.27 -11.18
N ALA A 69 22.55 9.16 -12.06
CA ALA A 69 23.96 9.09 -11.69
C ALA A 69 24.66 10.46 -11.75
N GLY A 70 23.92 11.55 -12.00
CA GLY A 70 24.45 12.90 -12.12
C GLY A 70 25.21 13.16 -13.42
N ARG A 71 25.07 12.30 -14.43
CA ARG A 71 25.74 12.46 -15.72
C ARG A 71 24.91 13.36 -16.62
N GLU A 72 25.56 14.30 -17.28
CA GLU A 72 24.94 15.13 -18.30
C GLU A 72 24.54 14.28 -19.51
N VAL A 73 23.26 14.33 -19.87
CA VAL A 73 22.69 13.60 -21.02
C VAL A 73 22.20 14.52 -22.13
N ALA A 74 21.85 15.76 -21.79
CA ALA A 74 21.39 16.77 -22.72
C ALA A 74 21.58 18.17 -22.12
N THR A 75 21.63 19.17 -22.99
CA THR A 75 21.53 20.58 -22.62
C THR A 75 20.35 21.19 -23.34
N GLY A 76 19.91 22.39 -23.02
CA GLY A 76 18.88 23.05 -23.83
C GLY A 76 18.84 24.54 -23.58
N THR A 77 18.52 25.30 -24.62
CA THR A 77 18.31 26.74 -24.52
C THR A 77 16.88 27.03 -24.09
N VAL A 78 16.70 28.06 -23.27
CA VAL A 78 15.38 28.58 -22.90
C VAL A 78 14.93 29.58 -23.95
N THR A 79 13.78 29.32 -24.58
CA THR A 79 13.13 30.25 -25.51
C THR A 79 11.71 30.49 -25.05
N GLU A 80 11.32 31.75 -24.89
CA GLU A 80 9.97 32.15 -24.42
C GLU A 80 9.55 31.44 -23.13
N GLY A 81 10.49 31.27 -22.19
CA GLY A 81 10.24 30.61 -20.90
C GLY A 81 10.06 29.09 -20.98
N VAL A 82 10.43 28.45 -22.09
CA VAL A 82 10.37 26.99 -22.27
C VAL A 82 11.75 26.45 -22.62
N LEU A 83 12.19 25.44 -21.89
CA LEU A 83 13.37 24.64 -22.18
C LEU A 83 13.02 23.53 -23.17
N THR A 84 13.81 23.42 -24.23
CA THR A 84 13.78 22.28 -25.16
C THR A 84 15.17 21.61 -25.15
N PRO A 85 15.30 20.37 -24.62
CA PRO A 85 16.60 19.70 -24.56
C PRO A 85 17.08 19.20 -25.93
N GLU A 86 18.38 19.30 -26.17
CA GLU A 86 19.13 18.80 -27.32
C GLU A 86 20.40 18.04 -26.83
N PRO A 87 20.57 16.76 -27.22
CA PRO A 87 19.59 15.93 -27.92
C PRO A 87 18.32 15.69 -27.09
N ALA A 88 17.24 15.26 -27.74
CA ALA A 88 16.03 14.85 -27.02
C ALA A 88 16.36 13.68 -26.07
N PRO A 89 15.99 13.74 -24.79
CA PRO A 89 16.33 12.70 -23.83
C PRO A 89 15.55 11.40 -24.14
N GLY A 90 16.22 10.27 -23.90
CA GLY A 90 15.60 8.94 -24.00
C GLY A 90 14.67 8.65 -22.81
N VAL A 91 14.30 7.37 -22.62
CA VAL A 91 13.57 6.92 -21.43
C VAL A 91 14.41 7.16 -20.17
N GLY A 92 13.79 7.63 -19.09
CA GLY A 92 14.44 7.79 -17.80
C GLY A 92 13.90 8.92 -16.95
N TRP A 93 14.55 9.12 -15.81
CA TRP A 93 14.36 10.27 -14.93
C TRP A 93 15.49 11.28 -15.13
N TYR A 94 15.18 12.57 -15.06
CA TYR A 94 16.13 13.65 -15.26
C TYR A 94 16.00 14.75 -14.21
N GLN A 95 17.12 15.15 -13.62
CA GLN A 95 17.24 16.43 -12.92
C GLN A 95 17.54 17.54 -13.94
N VAL A 96 16.72 18.59 -13.93
CA VAL A 96 16.81 19.71 -14.86
C VAL A 96 17.39 20.91 -14.12
N VAL A 97 18.65 21.24 -14.37
CA VAL A 97 19.38 22.33 -13.69
C VAL A 97 19.39 23.57 -14.58
N PHE A 98 18.65 24.61 -14.18
CA PHE A 98 18.57 25.87 -14.90
C PHE A 98 19.75 26.78 -14.60
N ARG A 99 20.29 27.47 -15.61
CA ARG A 99 21.42 28.39 -15.44
C ARG A 99 21.13 29.76 -16.04
N ALA A 100 21.70 30.80 -15.45
CA ALA A 100 21.73 32.14 -16.01
C ALA A 100 22.67 32.21 -17.22
N ALA A 101 22.64 33.34 -17.95
CA ALA A 101 23.47 33.56 -19.14
C ALA A 101 24.98 33.50 -18.88
N ASP A 102 25.41 33.73 -17.64
CA ASP A 102 26.81 33.61 -17.20
C ASP A 102 27.19 32.20 -16.73
N GLY A 103 26.26 31.23 -16.85
CA GLY A 103 26.43 29.84 -16.45
C GLY A 103 26.18 29.57 -14.97
N GLN A 104 25.81 30.57 -14.17
CA GLN A 104 25.50 30.37 -12.74
C GLN A 104 24.24 29.51 -12.58
N PRO A 105 24.27 28.45 -11.76
CA PRO A 105 23.10 27.63 -11.49
C PRO A 105 22.05 28.42 -10.67
N LEU A 106 20.80 28.43 -11.14
CA LEU A 106 19.70 29.17 -10.52
C LEU A 106 18.81 28.30 -9.63
N GLY A 107 18.62 27.04 -10.01
CA GLY A 107 17.67 26.12 -9.38
C GLY A 107 17.52 24.85 -10.21
N TRP A 108 16.90 23.81 -9.63
CA TRP A 108 16.58 22.60 -10.38
C TRP A 108 15.16 22.08 -10.15
N THR A 109 14.59 21.46 -11.19
CA THR A 109 13.36 20.67 -11.11
C THR A 109 13.60 19.27 -11.67
N THR A 110 12.55 18.47 -11.84
CA THR A 110 12.64 17.11 -12.37
C THR A 110 11.70 16.89 -13.54
N ALA A 111 12.09 16.00 -14.44
CA ALA A 111 11.30 15.53 -15.56
C ALA A 111 11.47 14.03 -15.74
N ALA A 112 10.53 13.38 -16.43
CA ALA A 112 10.65 11.99 -16.82
C ALA A 112 10.21 11.80 -18.26
N VAL A 113 10.85 10.85 -18.95
CA VAL A 113 10.41 10.33 -20.23
C VAL A 113 10.13 8.85 -20.04
N LEU A 114 8.91 8.42 -20.35
CA LEU A 114 8.48 7.04 -20.21
C LEU A 114 8.26 6.41 -21.60
N ASP A 115 8.50 5.11 -21.72
CA ASP A 115 8.06 4.36 -22.89
C ASP A 115 6.52 4.45 -23.07
N ILE A 116 6.04 4.29 -24.29
CA ILE A 116 4.60 4.17 -24.56
C ILE A 116 4.05 2.92 -23.88
N LEU A 117 2.89 3.05 -23.21
CA LEU A 117 2.19 1.92 -22.60
C LEU A 117 1.55 1.02 -23.67
N PRO A 118 1.55 -0.30 -23.49
CA PRO A 118 0.60 -1.15 -24.20
C PRO A 118 -0.82 -0.82 -23.70
N VAL A 119 -1.71 -0.44 -24.62
CA VAL A 119 -3.09 -0.04 -24.32
C VAL A 119 -4.07 -0.97 -25.05
N PRO A 120 -5.14 -1.47 -24.40
CA PRO A 120 -5.50 -1.23 -22.99
C PRO A 120 -4.62 -2.01 -22.00
N LEU A 121 -4.39 -1.46 -20.81
CA LEU A 121 -3.70 -2.17 -19.74
C LEU A 121 -4.55 -3.37 -19.25
N PRO A 122 -3.95 -4.55 -19.07
CA PRO A 122 -4.65 -5.73 -18.56
C PRO A 122 -5.24 -5.50 -17.15
N GLU A 123 -6.43 -6.05 -16.91
CA GLU A 123 -7.13 -5.93 -15.62
C GLU A 123 -6.42 -6.63 -14.46
N ASP A 124 -5.70 -7.70 -14.81
CA ASP A 124 -4.93 -8.55 -13.92
C ASP A 124 -3.51 -8.01 -13.67
N SER A 125 -3.18 -6.80 -14.14
CA SER A 125 -1.90 -6.16 -13.81
C SER A 125 -1.63 -6.23 -12.30
N PRO A 126 -0.43 -6.70 -11.87
CA PRO A 126 -0.08 -6.81 -10.47
C PRO A 126 0.34 -5.47 -9.85
N VAL A 127 0.55 -4.45 -10.68
CA VAL A 127 1.04 -3.13 -10.27
C VAL A 127 -0.14 -2.18 -10.07
N ALA A 128 -0.27 -1.67 -8.85
CA ALA A 128 -1.31 -0.74 -8.44
C ALA A 128 -0.70 0.43 -7.65
N LEU A 129 -1.51 1.45 -7.36
CA LEU A 129 -1.01 2.67 -6.75
C LEU A 129 -1.99 3.26 -5.77
N ASP A 130 -1.52 3.61 -4.58
CA ASP A 130 -2.27 4.48 -3.72
C ASP A 130 -2.13 5.93 -4.22
N VAL A 131 -3.25 6.54 -4.60
CA VAL A 131 -3.27 7.92 -5.12
C VAL A 131 -3.69 8.90 -4.03
N ALA A 132 -4.60 8.47 -3.14
CA ALA A 132 -5.30 9.32 -2.18
C ALA A 132 -5.78 10.67 -2.77
N LEU A 133 -6.36 10.61 -3.97
CA LEU A 133 -6.74 11.79 -4.73
C LEU A 133 -7.70 12.69 -3.96
N SER A 134 -8.71 12.13 -3.28
CA SER A 134 -9.68 12.91 -2.50
C SER A 134 -9.24 13.26 -1.07
N TRP A 135 -7.97 13.00 -0.72
CA TRP A 135 -7.42 13.26 0.60
C TRP A 135 -6.14 14.09 0.58
N VAL A 136 -5.10 13.62 -0.13
CA VAL A 136 -3.75 14.20 -0.08
C VAL A 136 -3.54 15.22 -1.18
N ALA A 137 -4.16 15.03 -2.34
CA ALA A 137 -4.03 15.99 -3.43
C ALA A 137 -4.61 17.37 -3.05
N PRO A 138 -4.08 18.47 -3.63
CA PRO A 138 -4.69 19.78 -3.48
C PRO A 138 -6.19 19.75 -3.85
N ASP A 139 -7.02 20.45 -3.07
CA ASP A 139 -8.48 20.52 -3.26
C ASP A 139 -8.84 21.43 -4.45
N SER A 140 -8.50 20.97 -5.67
CA SER A 140 -8.75 21.65 -6.94
C SER A 140 -9.06 20.62 -8.04
N PRO A 141 -10.10 20.83 -8.86
CA PRO A 141 -10.41 19.95 -9.99
C PRO A 141 -9.27 19.81 -10.99
N GLU A 142 -8.49 20.87 -11.22
CA GLU A 142 -7.34 20.87 -12.11
C GLU A 142 -6.20 20.01 -11.55
N ALA A 143 -5.94 20.12 -10.25
CA ALA A 143 -4.96 19.28 -9.55
C ALA A 143 -5.37 17.79 -9.59
N TRP A 144 -6.65 17.49 -9.38
CA TRP A 144 -7.15 16.11 -9.47
C TRP A 144 -7.02 15.53 -10.87
N ARG A 145 -7.29 16.33 -11.91
CA ARG A 145 -7.09 15.92 -13.31
C ARG A 145 -5.62 15.64 -13.60
N ALA A 146 -4.72 16.52 -13.17
CA ALA A 146 -3.28 16.34 -13.36
C ALA A 146 -2.76 15.07 -12.66
N MET A 147 -3.10 14.87 -11.39
CA MET A 147 -2.68 13.66 -10.66
C MET A 147 -3.30 12.37 -11.21
N THR A 148 -4.56 12.39 -11.65
CA THR A 148 -5.19 11.24 -12.32
C THR A 148 -4.46 10.90 -13.63
N HIS A 149 -4.09 11.92 -14.41
CA HIS A 149 -3.32 11.73 -15.63
C HIS A 149 -1.94 11.12 -15.33
N ILE A 150 -1.23 11.64 -14.33
CA ILE A 150 0.08 11.11 -13.91
C ILE A 150 -0.06 9.66 -13.44
N ALA A 151 -1.09 9.33 -12.65
CA ALA A 151 -1.37 7.95 -12.25
C ALA A 151 -1.57 7.03 -13.47
N ALA A 152 -2.34 7.46 -14.47
CA ALA A 152 -2.54 6.68 -15.70
C ALA A 152 -1.24 6.48 -16.50
N LEU A 153 -0.37 7.50 -16.60
CA LEU A 153 0.94 7.40 -17.27
C LEU A 153 1.92 6.42 -16.59
N ALA A 154 1.77 6.22 -15.28
CA ALA A 154 2.53 5.22 -14.53
C ALA A 154 2.21 3.78 -14.96
N GLY A 155 1.16 3.55 -15.76
CA GLY A 155 0.88 2.20 -16.27
C GLY A 155 0.23 1.28 -15.23
N VAL A 156 -0.46 1.85 -14.25
CA VAL A 156 -1.24 1.09 -13.26
C VAL A 156 -2.69 0.93 -13.71
N ARG A 157 -3.34 -0.14 -13.28
CA ARG A 157 -4.76 -0.39 -13.56
C ARG A 157 -5.65 -0.19 -12.35
N TRP A 158 -5.15 -0.49 -11.16
CA TRP A 158 -5.86 -0.31 -9.91
C TRP A 158 -5.27 0.85 -9.13
N VAL A 159 -6.15 1.67 -8.56
CA VAL A 159 -5.79 2.77 -7.66
C VAL A 159 -6.58 2.70 -6.37
N ARG A 160 -5.98 3.19 -5.29
CA ARG A 160 -6.63 3.29 -3.98
C ARG A 160 -6.85 4.74 -3.58
N ASP A 161 -8.04 5.03 -3.05
CA ASP A 161 -8.44 6.35 -2.58
C ASP A 161 -9.25 6.26 -1.27
N ARG A 162 -9.46 7.38 -0.60
CA ARG A 162 -10.08 7.46 0.72
C ARG A 162 -11.24 8.44 0.76
N LEU A 163 -12.31 8.09 1.47
CA LEU A 163 -13.43 8.97 1.74
C LEU A 163 -13.77 9.05 3.22
N ARG A 164 -14.60 10.05 3.55
CA ARG A 164 -15.18 10.21 4.88
C ARG A 164 -16.67 9.89 4.85
N TRP A 165 -17.11 8.95 5.67
CA TRP A 165 -18.53 8.56 5.79
C TRP A 165 -19.38 9.80 6.09
N ARG A 166 -19.00 10.60 7.10
CA ARG A 166 -19.78 11.78 7.51
C ARG A 166 -20.01 12.82 6.42
N GLU A 167 -19.19 12.83 5.37
CA GLU A 167 -19.31 13.77 4.26
C GLU A 167 -20.18 13.19 3.13
N VAL A 168 -20.12 11.87 2.91
CA VAL A 168 -21.00 11.16 1.95
C VAL A 168 -22.43 11.07 2.48
N GLU A 169 -22.60 10.80 3.77
CA GLU A 169 -23.88 10.72 4.46
C GLU A 169 -23.85 11.61 5.74
N PRO A 170 -24.11 12.92 5.59
CA PRO A 170 -24.15 13.85 6.72
C PRO A 170 -25.28 13.52 7.71
N GLU A 171 -26.44 13.14 7.19
CA GLU A 171 -27.64 12.75 7.94
C GLU A 171 -28.01 11.30 7.63
N GLU A 172 -28.48 10.55 8.63
CA GLU A 172 -28.82 9.12 8.47
C GLU A 172 -29.86 8.91 7.36
N GLY A 173 -29.51 8.08 6.37
CA GLY A 173 -30.33 7.80 5.19
C GLY A 173 -30.44 8.94 4.17
N ARG A 174 -29.70 10.04 4.36
CA ARG A 174 -29.72 11.24 3.53
C ARG A 174 -28.31 11.56 3.05
N PRO A 175 -27.89 11.01 1.90
CA PRO A 175 -26.58 11.32 1.34
C PRO A 175 -26.51 12.76 0.86
N ALA A 176 -25.32 13.34 0.87
CA ALA A 176 -25.07 14.62 0.19
C ALA A 176 -25.41 14.49 -1.31
N GLU A 177 -25.85 15.57 -1.95
CA GLU A 177 -26.20 15.54 -3.37
C GLU A 177 -24.98 15.21 -4.24
N SER A 178 -23.87 15.91 -3.99
CA SER A 178 -22.58 15.67 -4.65
C SER A 178 -21.44 15.92 -3.65
N THR A 179 -20.33 15.21 -3.83
CA THR A 179 -19.13 15.34 -3.00
C THR A 179 -17.88 15.31 -3.87
N ARG A 180 -16.74 15.74 -3.33
CA ARG A 180 -15.45 15.57 -4.02
C ARG A 180 -15.16 14.10 -4.37
N TYR A 181 -15.65 13.15 -3.58
CA TYR A 181 -15.50 11.72 -3.82
C TYR A 181 -16.21 11.26 -5.10
N ASP A 182 -17.36 11.87 -5.43
CA ASP A 182 -18.03 11.59 -6.70
C ASP A 182 -17.19 12.08 -7.88
N ALA A 183 -16.65 13.30 -7.78
CA ALA A 183 -15.82 13.91 -8.80
C ALA A 183 -14.49 13.15 -9.00
N THR A 184 -13.80 12.75 -7.93
CA THR A 184 -12.54 11.98 -8.03
C THR A 184 -12.78 10.56 -8.50
N ALA A 185 -13.90 9.92 -8.16
CA ALA A 185 -14.28 8.62 -8.71
C ALA A 185 -14.57 8.72 -10.22
N ASP A 186 -15.26 9.77 -10.67
CA ASP A 186 -15.52 10.02 -12.10
C ASP A 186 -14.21 10.23 -12.88
N LEU A 187 -13.28 11.03 -12.35
CA LEU A 187 -11.99 11.27 -12.96
C LEU A 187 -11.17 9.98 -13.11
N GLN A 188 -11.02 9.24 -12.01
CA GLN A 188 -10.20 8.02 -11.99
C GLN A 188 -10.82 6.93 -12.89
N SER A 189 -12.13 6.68 -12.78
CA SER A 189 -12.82 5.71 -13.62
C SER A 189 -12.81 6.13 -15.10
N GLY A 190 -12.98 7.43 -15.40
CA GLY A 190 -12.94 7.97 -16.76
C GLY A 190 -11.55 7.86 -17.42
N ALA A 191 -10.49 7.84 -16.62
CA ALA A 191 -9.12 7.55 -17.09
C ALA A 191 -8.83 6.05 -17.28
N GLY A 192 -9.82 5.17 -17.07
CA GLY A 192 -9.67 3.72 -17.22
C GLY A 192 -9.08 3.02 -15.99
N LEU A 193 -8.97 3.72 -14.86
CA LEU A 193 -8.49 3.15 -13.59
C LEU A 193 -9.64 2.47 -12.84
N LYS A 194 -9.34 1.39 -12.13
CA LYS A 194 -10.26 0.73 -11.20
C LYS A 194 -9.98 1.19 -9.78
N LEU A 195 -11.04 1.67 -9.12
CA LEU A 195 -10.92 2.29 -7.81
C LEU A 195 -11.23 1.30 -6.67
N LEU A 196 -10.27 1.14 -5.77
CA LEU A 196 -10.47 0.61 -4.42
C LEU A 196 -10.68 1.79 -3.47
N GLN A 197 -11.83 1.85 -2.82
CA GLN A 197 -12.16 2.93 -1.89
C GLN A 197 -12.13 2.41 -0.45
N VAL A 198 -11.54 3.20 0.44
CA VAL A 198 -11.59 2.96 1.89
C VAL A 198 -12.26 4.13 2.61
N PHE A 199 -12.86 3.84 3.77
CA PHE A 199 -13.23 4.85 4.76
C PHE A 199 -12.71 4.42 6.14
N HIS A 200 -12.49 5.39 7.03
CA HIS A 200 -11.82 5.16 8.31
C HIS A 200 -12.38 6.09 9.40
N ASP A 201 -13.58 6.64 9.17
CA ASP A 201 -14.32 7.39 10.17
C ASP A 201 -15.73 6.85 10.32
N MET A 202 -16.24 7.00 11.54
CA MET A 202 -17.58 6.59 11.91
C MET A 202 -18.28 7.77 12.57
N PRO A 203 -19.40 8.26 12.01
CA PRO A 203 -20.18 9.32 12.64
C PRO A 203 -20.59 8.93 14.09
N PRO A 204 -20.56 9.85 15.07
CA PRO A 204 -20.90 9.54 16.46
C PRO A 204 -22.29 8.89 16.62
N ARG A 205 -23.25 9.27 15.77
CA ARG A 205 -24.61 8.70 15.71
C ARG A 205 -24.63 7.19 15.47
N VAL A 206 -23.55 6.58 15.00
CA VAL A 206 -23.52 5.13 14.74
C VAL A 206 -23.49 4.34 16.03
N ARG A 207 -22.94 4.91 17.10
CA ARG A 207 -22.91 4.29 18.42
C ARG A 207 -24.25 4.47 19.13
N ASP A 208 -24.66 3.45 19.88
CA ASP A 208 -25.78 3.56 20.80
C ASP A 208 -25.39 4.22 22.13
N ALA A 209 -26.32 4.25 23.09
CA ALA A 209 -26.10 4.86 24.40
C ALA A 209 -24.99 4.18 25.22
N ASP A 210 -24.69 2.91 24.96
CA ASP A 210 -23.62 2.15 25.61
C ASP A 210 -22.28 2.33 24.87
N GLY A 211 -22.25 3.13 23.80
CA GLY A 211 -21.07 3.37 22.97
C GLY A 211 -20.78 2.25 21.97
N VAL A 212 -21.67 1.25 21.85
CA VAL A 212 -21.49 0.12 20.91
C VAL A 212 -21.97 0.52 19.53
N PRO A 213 -21.19 0.30 18.45
CA PRO A 213 -21.65 0.58 17.09
C PRO A 213 -22.88 -0.27 16.72
N ASP A 214 -23.98 0.37 16.31
CA ASP A 214 -25.13 -0.31 15.74
C ASP A 214 -24.82 -0.69 14.28
N LEU A 215 -24.49 -1.97 14.08
CA LEU A 215 -24.08 -2.51 12.77
C LEU A 215 -25.16 -2.37 11.68
N ARG A 216 -26.43 -2.08 12.02
CA ARG A 216 -27.46 -1.75 11.01
C ARG A 216 -27.17 -0.46 10.29
N ARG A 217 -26.60 0.53 10.99
CA ARG A 217 -26.24 1.83 10.44
C ARG A 217 -25.03 1.69 9.50
N LEU A 218 -24.04 0.89 9.89
CA LEU A 218 -22.93 0.50 9.02
C LEU A 218 -23.43 -0.21 7.76
N HIS A 219 -24.22 -1.27 7.91
CA HIS A 219 -24.79 -2.01 6.79
C HIS A 219 -25.56 -1.08 5.84
N ALA A 220 -26.39 -0.17 6.37
CA ALA A 220 -27.12 0.80 5.57
C ALA A 220 -26.21 1.75 4.80
N PHE A 221 -25.13 2.25 5.42
CA PHE A 221 -24.15 3.08 4.73
C PHE A 221 -23.39 2.32 3.65
N CYS A 222 -22.90 1.11 3.92
CA CYS A 222 -22.23 0.28 2.90
C CYS A 222 -23.15 -0.01 1.71
N ARG A 223 -24.44 -0.28 1.95
CA ARG A 223 -25.46 -0.42 0.90
C ARG A 223 -25.63 0.86 0.09
N LEU A 224 -25.72 2.00 0.77
CA LEU A 224 -25.82 3.31 0.12
C LEU A 224 -24.58 3.61 -0.72
N ALA A 225 -23.39 3.38 -0.18
CA ALA A 225 -22.12 3.70 -0.83
C ALA A 225 -21.90 2.86 -2.10
N SER A 226 -22.04 1.54 -2.00
CA SER A 226 -21.93 0.65 -3.17
C SER A 226 -22.94 0.99 -4.27
N ALA A 227 -24.19 1.31 -3.90
CA ALA A 227 -25.21 1.72 -4.87
C ALA A 227 -24.90 3.08 -5.52
N ARG A 228 -24.50 4.09 -4.72
CA ARG A 228 -24.20 5.46 -5.19
C ARG A 228 -23.02 5.49 -6.17
N PHE A 229 -21.92 4.85 -5.80
CA PHE A 229 -20.70 4.89 -6.60
C PHE A 229 -20.73 3.88 -7.74
N GLY A 230 -21.45 2.77 -7.59
CA GLY A 230 -21.73 1.83 -8.67
C GLY A 230 -20.43 1.31 -9.31
N ALA A 231 -20.32 1.38 -10.63
CA ALA A 231 -19.18 0.82 -11.37
C ALA A 231 -17.92 1.67 -11.29
N ARG A 232 -18.05 2.93 -10.84
CA ARG A 232 -16.92 3.83 -10.65
C ARG A 232 -16.04 3.40 -9.48
N VAL A 233 -16.64 2.77 -8.47
CA VAL A 233 -15.95 2.18 -7.31
C VAL A 233 -16.32 0.71 -7.19
N PRO A 234 -15.64 -0.18 -7.94
CA PRO A 234 -15.93 -1.61 -7.92
C PRO A 234 -15.50 -2.32 -6.63
N ALA A 235 -14.61 -1.73 -5.82
CA ALA A 235 -14.02 -2.39 -4.66
C ALA A 235 -14.00 -1.50 -3.41
N TRP A 236 -14.22 -2.12 -2.24
CA TRP A 236 -14.32 -1.41 -0.96
C TRP A 236 -13.58 -2.10 0.18
N GLU A 237 -12.81 -1.31 0.94
CA GLU A 237 -12.30 -1.67 2.27
C GLU A 237 -13.21 -1.04 3.34
N PRO A 238 -13.82 -1.84 4.24
CA PRO A 238 -14.78 -1.35 5.21
C PRO A 238 -14.16 -0.70 6.44
N TRP A 239 -12.84 -0.53 6.51
CA TRP A 239 -12.13 0.29 7.51
C TRP A 239 -10.64 0.36 7.12
N ASN A 240 -9.86 1.22 7.77
CA ASN A 240 -8.40 1.24 7.67
C ASN A 240 -7.77 0.92 9.04
N GLU A 241 -6.98 -0.14 9.15
CA GLU A 241 -6.13 -0.42 10.32
C GLU A 241 -6.85 -0.42 11.67
N ALA A 242 -8.00 -1.08 11.75
CA ALA A 242 -8.85 -1.06 12.96
C ALA A 242 -8.13 -1.51 14.25
N ASN A 243 -7.09 -2.34 14.13
CA ASN A 243 -6.27 -2.79 15.25
C ASN A 243 -5.33 -1.69 15.79
N ALA A 244 -4.92 -0.72 14.97
CA ALA A 244 -4.06 0.36 15.39
C ALA A 244 -4.78 1.29 16.35
N LYS A 245 -4.11 1.70 17.42
CA LYS A 245 -4.67 2.65 18.40
C LYS A 245 -5.18 3.95 17.77
N SER A 246 -4.51 4.45 16.72
CA SER A 246 -4.86 5.69 16.01
C SER A 246 -6.11 5.60 15.15
N PHE A 247 -6.52 4.39 14.73
CA PHE A 247 -7.63 4.17 13.79
C PHE A 247 -8.79 3.37 14.37
N GLY A 248 -8.65 2.82 15.57
CA GLY A 248 -9.77 2.19 16.28
C GLY A 248 -9.35 1.60 17.60
N GLY A 249 -8.23 0.89 17.63
CA GLY A 249 -7.80 0.07 18.76
C GLY A 249 -8.83 -1.00 19.10
N TRP A 250 -9.44 -1.61 18.08
CA TRP A 250 -10.58 -2.50 18.24
C TRP A 250 -10.14 -3.93 18.56
N PRO A 251 -10.84 -4.61 19.49
CA PRO A 251 -10.69 -6.05 19.65
C PRO A 251 -11.00 -6.83 18.38
N GLY A 252 -10.35 -7.98 18.20
CA GLY A 252 -10.52 -8.82 17.01
C GLY A 252 -11.97 -9.24 16.72
N SER A 253 -12.77 -9.43 17.77
CA SER A 253 -14.22 -9.69 17.69
C SER A 253 -14.98 -8.54 17.01
N ASP A 254 -14.61 -7.31 17.32
CA ASP A 254 -15.29 -6.10 16.85
C ASP A 254 -14.93 -5.83 15.40
N ILE A 255 -13.65 -6.02 15.06
CA ILE A 255 -13.14 -6.01 13.67
C ILE A 255 -13.93 -7.03 12.83
N CYS A 256 -14.08 -8.27 13.30
CA CYS A 256 -14.80 -9.31 12.58
C CYS A 256 -16.30 -9.01 12.43
N ALA A 257 -16.99 -8.57 13.49
CA ALA A 257 -18.41 -8.22 13.43
C ALA A 257 -18.67 -7.05 12.46
N TRP A 258 -17.80 -6.04 12.48
CA TRP A 258 -17.82 -4.92 11.54
C TRP A 258 -17.66 -5.38 10.09
N GLN A 259 -16.65 -6.22 9.81
CA GLN A 259 -16.42 -6.79 8.48
C GLN A 259 -17.65 -7.51 7.95
N LYS A 260 -18.26 -8.39 8.77
CA LYS A 260 -19.42 -9.18 8.37
C LYS A 260 -20.60 -8.30 7.97
N ALA A 261 -20.93 -7.30 8.79
CA ALA A 261 -22.03 -6.38 8.52
C ALA A 261 -21.76 -5.50 7.29
N ALA A 262 -20.54 -5.00 7.14
CA ALA A 262 -20.16 -4.18 5.98
C ALA A 262 -20.19 -4.99 4.67
N CYS A 263 -19.70 -6.23 4.68
CA CYS A 263 -19.75 -7.13 3.52
C CYS A 263 -21.19 -7.32 3.03
N LEU A 264 -22.10 -7.69 3.93
CA LEU A 264 -23.51 -7.86 3.61
C LEU A 264 -24.13 -6.56 3.09
N GLY A 265 -23.78 -5.42 3.68
CA GLY A 265 -24.25 -4.10 3.24
C GLY A 265 -23.81 -3.76 1.81
N PHE A 266 -22.52 -3.92 1.51
CA PHE A 266 -22.00 -3.69 0.16
C PHE A 266 -22.65 -4.61 -0.87
N LYS A 267 -22.75 -5.92 -0.59
CA LYS A 267 -23.38 -6.88 -1.49
C LYS A 267 -24.87 -6.61 -1.69
N ALA A 268 -25.57 -6.09 -0.68
CA ALA A 268 -26.97 -5.69 -0.78
C ALA A 268 -27.18 -4.42 -1.63
N GLY A 269 -26.19 -3.52 -1.69
CA GLY A 269 -26.27 -2.34 -2.56
C GLY A 269 -25.88 -2.67 -3.99
N ARG A 270 -24.87 -3.53 -4.14
CA ARG A 270 -24.46 -4.08 -5.43
C ARG A 270 -23.75 -5.45 -5.27
N PRO A 271 -24.32 -6.56 -5.79
CA PRO A 271 -23.73 -7.90 -5.62
C PRO A 271 -22.33 -8.07 -6.22
N GLU A 272 -21.99 -7.36 -7.30
CA GLU A 272 -20.68 -7.48 -7.96
C GLU A 272 -19.58 -6.69 -7.26
N THR A 273 -19.88 -5.90 -6.22
CA THR A 273 -18.88 -5.14 -5.48
C THR A 273 -17.88 -6.10 -4.83
N LEU A 274 -16.59 -5.88 -5.06
CA LEU A 274 -15.52 -6.57 -4.36
C LEU A 274 -15.40 -6.01 -2.95
N VAL A 275 -15.54 -6.88 -1.95
CA VAL A 275 -15.37 -6.52 -0.54
C VAL A 275 -14.02 -7.01 -0.07
N PHE A 276 -13.19 -6.09 0.39
CA PHE A 276 -11.88 -6.37 0.92
C PHE A 276 -11.98 -6.62 2.42
N TRP A 277 -11.13 -7.51 2.95
CA TRP A 277 -10.81 -7.49 4.37
C TRP A 277 -10.25 -6.12 4.73
N GLN A 278 -10.69 -5.53 5.84
CA GLN A 278 -10.07 -4.29 6.33
C GLN A 278 -8.59 -4.54 6.69
N PRO A 279 -7.63 -3.84 6.06
CA PRO A 279 -6.21 -4.07 6.31
C PRO A 279 -5.88 -3.77 7.78
N ILE A 280 -4.94 -4.52 8.34
CA ILE A 280 -4.40 -4.27 9.68
C ILE A 280 -3.09 -3.48 9.59
N ALA A 281 -2.80 -2.66 10.60
CA ALA A 281 -1.47 -2.10 10.79
C ALA A 281 -0.55 -3.18 11.35
N GLY A 282 0.65 -3.29 10.81
CA GLY A 282 1.62 -4.28 11.27
C GLY A 282 1.49 -5.61 10.56
N VAL A 283 2.15 -6.60 11.16
CA VAL A 283 2.14 -7.99 10.71
C VAL A 283 0.94 -8.69 11.31
N ASN A 284 0.31 -9.58 10.54
CA ASN A 284 -0.79 -10.42 11.03
C ASN A 284 -0.25 -11.44 12.04
N THR A 285 -0.26 -11.06 13.31
CA THR A 285 0.13 -11.90 14.43
C THR A 285 -0.77 -13.13 14.57
N PRO A 286 -0.31 -14.20 15.24
CA PRO A 286 -1.15 -15.38 15.49
C PRO A 286 -2.50 -15.05 16.15
N GLY A 287 -2.56 -14.05 17.04
CA GLY A 287 -3.81 -13.61 17.68
C GLY A 287 -4.81 -12.97 16.71
N LEU A 288 -4.33 -12.11 15.79
CA LEU A 288 -5.17 -11.51 14.76
C LEU A 288 -5.63 -12.54 13.74
N VAL A 289 -4.76 -13.45 13.31
CA VAL A 289 -5.13 -14.58 12.43
C VAL A 289 -6.19 -15.44 13.08
N ARG A 290 -5.98 -15.83 14.35
CA ARG A 290 -6.96 -16.60 15.10
C ARG A 290 -8.28 -15.87 15.27
N SER A 291 -8.28 -14.54 15.41
CA SER A 291 -9.52 -13.74 15.45
C SER A 291 -10.36 -13.94 14.19
N VAL A 292 -9.74 -13.89 13.01
CA VAL A 292 -10.43 -14.12 11.72
C VAL A 292 -10.97 -15.55 11.62
N LEU A 293 -10.17 -16.54 12.03
CA LEU A 293 -10.52 -17.96 11.92
C LEU A 293 -11.60 -18.38 12.94
N GLU A 294 -11.50 -17.98 14.20
CA GLU A 294 -12.46 -18.34 15.25
C GLU A 294 -13.81 -17.62 15.05
N ASN A 295 -13.80 -16.42 14.47
CA ASN A 295 -15.03 -15.73 14.08
C ASN A 295 -15.59 -16.23 12.75
N GLU A 296 -14.91 -17.12 12.01
CA GLU A 296 -15.37 -17.62 10.71
C GLU A 296 -15.65 -16.50 9.71
N THR A 297 -14.75 -15.51 9.66
CA THR A 297 -14.95 -14.28 8.90
C THR A 297 -14.56 -14.40 7.42
N TRP A 298 -13.82 -15.45 7.04
CA TRP A 298 -13.35 -15.64 5.67
C TRP A 298 -14.43 -15.55 4.58
N PRO A 299 -15.69 -16.00 4.76
CA PRO A 299 -16.72 -15.84 3.73
C PRO A 299 -17.07 -14.37 3.43
N TYR A 300 -16.78 -13.46 4.35
CA TYR A 300 -17.23 -12.06 4.30
C TYR A 300 -16.21 -11.09 3.68
N PHE A 301 -15.32 -11.61 2.84
CA PHE A 301 -14.48 -10.82 1.94
C PHE A 301 -14.14 -11.65 0.71
N ASP A 302 -13.98 -10.96 -0.43
CA ASP A 302 -13.54 -11.52 -1.70
C ASP A 302 -12.01 -11.54 -1.79
N VAL A 303 -11.36 -10.52 -1.22
CA VAL A 303 -9.91 -10.29 -1.24
C VAL A 303 -9.43 -9.97 0.17
N TYR A 304 -8.30 -10.56 0.58
CA TYR A 304 -7.66 -10.22 1.84
C TYR A 304 -6.66 -9.07 1.63
N ALA A 305 -6.92 -7.92 2.24
CA ALA A 305 -6.03 -6.76 2.18
C ALA A 305 -5.03 -6.76 3.34
N MET A 306 -3.82 -6.25 3.10
CA MET A 306 -2.83 -5.97 4.15
C MET A 306 -2.00 -4.74 3.79
N HIS A 307 -1.39 -4.13 4.81
CA HIS A 307 -0.37 -3.09 4.63
C HIS A 307 1.00 -3.65 5.00
N SER A 308 2.06 -3.22 4.31
CA SER A 308 3.41 -3.57 4.71
C SER A 308 4.36 -2.41 4.54
N TYR A 309 5.00 -2.03 5.65
CA TYR A 309 6.07 -1.04 5.70
C TYR A 309 7.44 -1.66 6.04
N ASP A 310 7.51 -2.99 5.95
CA ASP A 310 8.68 -3.81 6.27
C ASP A 310 9.65 -3.88 5.09
N TRP A 311 10.84 -4.42 5.35
CA TRP A 311 11.80 -4.68 4.29
C TRP A 311 11.39 -5.87 3.41
N CYS A 312 11.51 -5.70 2.09
CA CYS A 312 11.07 -6.69 1.11
C CYS A 312 11.80 -8.04 1.15
N HIS A 313 12.95 -8.13 1.82
CA HIS A 313 13.65 -9.40 2.01
C HIS A 313 13.01 -10.30 3.07
N ASP A 314 12.04 -9.79 3.84
CA ASP A 314 11.36 -10.50 4.93
C ASP A 314 9.88 -10.81 4.63
N TYR A 315 9.34 -10.36 3.49
CA TYR A 315 7.90 -10.50 3.18
C TYR A 315 7.38 -11.93 3.23
N ASP A 316 8.11 -12.91 2.71
CA ASP A 316 7.66 -14.31 2.77
C ASP A 316 7.39 -14.76 4.22
N ARG A 317 8.31 -14.46 5.12
CA ARG A 317 8.20 -14.80 6.55
C ARG A 317 7.11 -13.98 7.24
N LEU A 318 7.11 -12.66 7.04
CA LEU A 318 6.21 -11.75 7.75
C LEU A 318 4.75 -11.91 7.29
N TRP A 319 4.51 -12.25 6.03
CA TRP A 319 3.15 -12.33 5.48
C TRP A 319 2.51 -13.71 5.63
N ALA A 320 3.16 -14.67 6.30
CA ALA A 320 2.60 -16.00 6.54
C ALA A 320 1.23 -15.94 7.24
N GLY A 321 1.11 -15.13 8.30
CA GLY A 321 -0.17 -14.96 8.99
C GLY A 321 -1.26 -14.33 8.11
N ALA A 322 -0.90 -13.40 7.22
CA ALA A 322 -1.86 -12.80 6.30
C ALA A 322 -2.39 -13.83 5.30
N ARG A 323 -1.52 -14.70 4.77
CA ARG A 323 -1.91 -15.80 3.88
C ARG A 323 -2.82 -16.81 4.58
N ASP A 324 -2.53 -17.12 5.85
CA ASP A 324 -3.38 -18.02 6.65
C ASP A 324 -4.76 -17.41 6.90
N ALA A 325 -4.82 -16.14 7.31
CA ALA A 325 -6.08 -15.42 7.52
C ALA A 325 -6.91 -15.26 6.23
N ALA A 326 -6.24 -15.09 5.09
CA ALA A 326 -6.88 -15.03 3.77
C ALA A 326 -7.63 -16.32 3.41
N SER A 327 -7.27 -17.46 4.04
CA SER A 327 -7.98 -18.73 3.88
C SER A 327 -8.12 -19.14 2.40
N GLY A 328 -7.05 -18.95 1.64
CA GLY A 328 -6.94 -19.23 0.20
C GLY A 328 -7.69 -18.26 -0.72
N ARG A 329 -8.06 -17.07 -0.24
CA ARG A 329 -8.47 -15.93 -1.08
C ARG A 329 -7.25 -15.14 -1.56
N PRO A 330 -7.36 -14.37 -2.65
CA PRO A 330 -6.31 -13.48 -3.10
C PRO A 330 -5.85 -12.53 -1.99
N VAL A 331 -4.53 -12.33 -1.90
CA VAL A 331 -3.93 -11.34 -1.01
C VAL A 331 -3.50 -10.12 -1.83
N TRP A 332 -4.01 -8.94 -1.50
CA TRP A 332 -3.61 -7.68 -2.11
C TRP A 332 -2.95 -6.80 -1.05
N VAL A 333 -1.79 -6.22 -1.37
CA VAL A 333 -1.09 -5.29 -0.48
C VAL A 333 -1.56 -3.89 -0.82
N THR A 334 -2.46 -3.33 -0.03
CA THR A 334 -3.19 -2.10 -0.39
C THR A 334 -2.47 -0.82 0.06
N GLU A 335 -1.44 -0.96 0.89
CA GLU A 335 -0.36 0.02 1.09
C GLU A 335 0.96 -0.74 1.24
N SER A 336 1.94 -0.46 0.37
CA SER A 336 3.31 -1.00 0.46
C SER A 336 4.31 0.11 0.18
N ASP A 337 5.19 0.36 1.14
CA ASP A 337 6.39 1.15 0.91
C ASP A 337 7.39 0.99 2.07
N ARG A 338 8.65 1.35 1.85
CA ARG A 338 9.59 1.66 2.94
C ARG A 338 9.94 3.14 2.89
N GLY A 339 9.31 3.96 3.71
CA GLY A 339 9.63 5.39 3.75
C GLY A 339 11.13 5.67 4.00
N ILE A 340 11.60 6.81 3.51
CA ILE A 340 13.01 7.23 3.65
C ILE A 340 13.08 8.61 4.31
N ALA A 341 14.02 8.79 5.25
CA ALA A 341 14.12 10.04 5.99
C ALA A 341 14.67 11.15 5.09
N SER A 342 13.94 12.25 4.99
CA SER A 342 14.43 13.50 4.41
C SER A 342 15.45 14.14 5.38
N PRO A 343 16.67 14.47 4.92
CA PRO A 343 17.64 15.19 5.74
C PRO A 343 17.10 16.53 6.25
N PRO A 344 17.54 16.99 7.44
CA PRO A 344 17.18 18.31 7.96
C PRO A 344 17.58 19.43 7.00
N GLY A 345 16.67 20.40 6.80
CA GLY A 345 16.94 21.56 5.96
C GLY A 345 16.71 21.37 4.46
N MET A 346 16.37 20.16 4.00
CA MET A 346 15.95 19.95 2.60
C MET A 346 14.69 20.76 2.29
N PRO A 347 14.72 21.66 1.28
CA PRO A 347 13.53 22.39 0.88
C PRO A 347 12.43 21.44 0.45
N HIS A 348 11.18 21.77 0.79
CA HIS A 348 10.01 20.95 0.48
C HIS A 348 10.08 19.51 1.03
N LEU A 349 11.02 19.22 1.94
CA LEU A 349 11.26 17.88 2.48
C LEU A 349 11.49 16.84 1.40
N ASP A 350 12.21 17.25 0.35
CA ASP A 350 12.62 16.40 -0.74
C ASP A 350 13.81 15.51 -0.34
N LEU A 351 14.16 14.58 -1.22
CA LEU A 351 15.27 13.66 -1.02
C LEU A 351 16.51 14.12 -1.79
N PRO A 352 17.71 13.91 -1.25
CA PRO A 352 18.93 13.98 -2.05
C PRO A 352 18.82 13.06 -3.28
N PRO A 353 19.35 13.44 -4.45
CA PRO A 353 19.24 12.62 -5.66
C PRO A 353 19.71 11.17 -5.48
N ALA A 354 20.78 10.94 -4.72
CA ALA A 354 21.28 9.61 -4.40
C ALA A 354 20.25 8.76 -3.61
N ASP A 355 19.63 9.35 -2.59
CA ASP A 355 18.60 8.69 -1.78
C ASP A 355 17.35 8.40 -2.61
N ALA A 356 16.98 9.34 -3.49
CA ALA A 356 15.86 9.19 -4.41
C ALA A 356 16.11 8.07 -5.45
N ALA A 357 17.35 7.89 -5.91
CA ALA A 357 17.76 6.78 -6.76
C ALA A 357 17.74 5.43 -6.01
N LEU A 358 18.23 5.37 -4.76
CA LEU A 358 18.12 4.18 -3.91
C LEU A 358 16.66 3.76 -3.69
N LYS A 359 15.78 4.74 -3.48
CA LYS A 359 14.34 4.52 -3.38
C LYS A 359 13.76 3.88 -4.64
N ALA A 360 14.17 4.32 -5.83
CA ALA A 360 13.72 3.72 -7.10
C ALA A 360 14.16 2.26 -7.25
N GLN A 361 15.39 1.94 -6.85
CA GLN A 361 15.87 0.56 -6.83
C GLN A 361 15.04 -0.30 -5.87
N PHE A 362 14.74 0.22 -4.68
CA PHE A 362 13.89 -0.45 -3.70
C PHE A 362 12.48 -0.72 -4.23
N VAL A 363 11.83 0.25 -4.89
CA VAL A 363 10.48 0.06 -5.47
C VAL A 363 10.45 -1.14 -6.43
N ALA A 364 11.47 -1.29 -7.29
CA ALA A 364 11.57 -2.44 -8.19
C ALA A 364 11.74 -3.78 -7.43
N GLN A 365 12.58 -3.79 -6.38
CA GLN A 365 12.80 -4.97 -5.53
C GLN A 365 11.55 -5.34 -4.72
N GLU A 366 10.86 -4.35 -4.16
CA GLU A 366 9.65 -4.46 -3.37
C GLU A 366 8.56 -5.18 -4.15
N TYR A 367 8.25 -4.72 -5.36
CA TYR A 367 7.23 -5.36 -6.18
C TYR A 367 7.60 -6.80 -6.58
N ALA A 368 8.85 -7.03 -6.97
CA ALA A 368 9.29 -8.37 -7.34
C ALA A 368 9.14 -9.35 -6.16
N GLN A 369 9.53 -8.93 -4.95
CA GLN A 369 9.42 -9.75 -3.75
C GLN A 369 7.99 -9.88 -3.22
N ALA A 370 7.17 -8.83 -3.30
CA ALA A 370 5.77 -8.87 -2.87
C ALA A 370 5.01 -9.95 -3.64
N LEU A 371 5.17 -9.97 -4.97
CA LEU A 371 4.52 -10.95 -5.83
C LEU A 371 5.07 -12.37 -5.61
N ALA A 372 6.37 -12.50 -5.34
CA ALA A 372 6.97 -13.79 -4.98
C ALA A 372 6.50 -14.30 -3.60
N ALA A 373 6.18 -13.39 -2.67
CA ALA A 373 5.68 -13.71 -1.33
C ALA A 373 4.17 -14.04 -1.29
N GLY A 374 3.50 -14.07 -2.45
CA GLY A 374 2.10 -14.50 -2.59
C GLY A 374 1.08 -13.38 -2.74
N ALA A 375 1.51 -12.13 -2.90
CA ALA A 375 0.59 -11.05 -3.28
C ALA A 375 0.14 -11.21 -4.75
N GLU A 376 -1.14 -11.01 -5.02
CA GLU A 376 -1.66 -10.91 -6.39
C GLU A 376 -1.49 -9.50 -6.94
N LYS A 377 -1.62 -8.48 -6.07
CA LYS A 377 -1.43 -7.06 -6.39
C LYS A 377 -0.73 -6.34 -5.26
N CYS A 378 0.06 -5.33 -5.61
CA CYS A 378 0.74 -4.44 -4.68
C CYS A 378 0.45 -2.98 -5.05
N PHE A 379 0.05 -2.18 -4.07
CA PHE A 379 -0.24 -0.75 -4.20
C PHE A 379 0.89 0.02 -3.54
N HIS A 380 1.63 0.79 -4.35
CA HIS A 380 2.67 1.64 -3.77
C HIS A 380 2.03 2.75 -2.95
N PHE A 381 2.52 2.95 -1.73
CA PHE A 381 2.15 4.08 -0.88
C PHE A 381 3.26 5.14 -0.96
N ILE A 382 3.12 6.24 -1.70
CA ILE A 382 1.90 6.82 -2.32
C ILE A 382 2.27 7.74 -3.50
N LEU A 383 1.35 8.06 -4.39
CA LEU A 383 1.64 8.90 -5.57
C LEU A 383 2.10 10.31 -5.19
N GLY A 384 1.23 11.08 -4.54
CA GLY A 384 1.50 12.48 -4.21
C GLY A 384 2.58 12.63 -3.14
N GLN A 385 3.11 13.83 -2.98
CA GLN A 385 3.97 14.18 -1.84
C GLN A 385 3.25 13.82 -0.53
N TYR A 386 3.84 12.93 0.28
CA TYR A 386 3.29 12.56 1.58
C TYR A 386 4.40 12.27 2.58
N LYS A 387 4.23 12.81 3.78
CA LYS A 387 5.27 12.82 4.82
C LYS A 387 4.69 12.56 6.19
N GLU A 388 5.46 11.86 7.00
CA GLU A 388 5.14 11.58 8.40
C GLU A 388 6.37 11.84 9.27
N GLU A 389 6.15 12.07 10.58
CA GLU A 389 7.23 12.25 11.53
C GLU A 389 7.33 11.03 12.45
N HIS A 390 8.42 10.27 12.33
CA HIS A 390 8.68 9.05 13.09
C HIS A 390 9.99 9.18 13.87
N GLY A 391 9.90 9.19 15.20
CA GLY A 391 11.09 9.24 16.06
C GLY A 391 11.97 10.48 15.84
N GLY A 392 11.36 11.62 15.46
CA GLY A 392 12.07 12.86 15.14
C GLY A 392 12.61 12.94 13.70
N ASN A 393 12.43 11.89 12.89
CA ASN A 393 12.77 11.90 11.47
C ASN A 393 11.54 12.22 10.63
N ARG A 394 11.73 13.04 9.58
CA ARG A 394 10.69 13.34 8.59
C ARG A 394 10.77 12.32 7.47
N ILE A 395 9.88 11.34 7.49
CA ILE A 395 9.84 10.23 6.54
C ILE A 395 9.05 10.68 5.31
N GLN A 396 9.65 10.51 4.13
CA GLN A 396 9.04 10.79 2.83
C GLN A 396 8.62 9.46 2.17
N PHE A 397 7.37 9.42 1.69
CA PHE A 397 6.78 8.29 0.99
C PHE A 397 6.45 8.60 -0.48
N GLY A 398 6.17 9.86 -0.79
CA GLY A 398 5.60 10.25 -2.09
C GLY A 398 6.49 9.98 -3.30
N LEU A 399 5.92 9.47 -4.38
CA LEU A 399 6.59 9.32 -5.67
C LEU A 399 6.74 10.64 -6.44
N LEU A 400 5.90 11.63 -6.13
CA LEU A 400 5.93 12.96 -6.71
C LEU A 400 6.39 14.00 -5.68
N ARG A 401 7.10 15.02 -6.17
CA ARG A 401 7.41 16.25 -5.44
C ARG A 401 6.13 17.05 -5.19
N GLU A 402 6.23 18.09 -4.35
CA GLU A 402 5.09 18.94 -3.96
C GLU A 402 4.39 19.59 -5.17
N ASP A 403 5.14 19.84 -6.25
CA ASP A 403 4.69 20.40 -7.53
C ASP A 403 4.30 19.33 -8.58
N MET A 404 4.04 18.10 -8.13
CA MET A 404 3.68 16.95 -8.97
C MET A 404 4.78 16.47 -9.94
N THR A 405 6.00 17.02 -9.88
CA THR A 405 7.11 16.52 -10.69
C THR A 405 7.70 15.22 -10.13
N PRO A 406 8.24 14.30 -10.96
CA PRO A 406 8.53 12.93 -10.53
C PRO A 406 9.82 12.81 -9.72
N ARG A 407 9.81 11.98 -8.67
CA ARG A 407 11.03 11.36 -8.14
C ARG A 407 11.41 10.14 -9.00
N PRO A 408 12.66 9.65 -8.94
CA PRO A 408 13.07 8.44 -9.65
C PRO A 408 12.16 7.21 -9.35
N GLY A 409 11.62 7.11 -8.13
CA GLY A 409 10.68 6.05 -7.76
C GLY A 409 9.42 5.99 -8.62
N TYR A 410 8.91 7.14 -9.09
CA TYR A 410 7.78 7.19 -10.01
C TYR A 410 8.11 6.50 -11.34
N VAL A 411 9.32 6.73 -11.86
CA VAL A 411 9.79 6.12 -13.12
C VAL A 411 10.03 4.62 -12.93
N ALA A 412 10.50 4.19 -11.76
CA ALA A 412 10.61 2.76 -11.44
C ALA A 412 9.24 2.06 -11.39
N LEU A 413 8.24 2.67 -10.74
CA LEU A 413 6.85 2.17 -10.78
C LEU A 413 6.32 2.12 -12.21
N ALA A 414 6.61 3.17 -13.00
CA ALA A 414 6.19 3.23 -14.39
C ALA A 414 6.78 2.12 -15.26
N ASN A 415 8.04 1.76 -15.02
CA ASN A 415 8.70 0.63 -15.67
C ASN A 415 8.08 -0.70 -15.22
N LEU A 416 7.83 -0.90 -13.93
CA LEU A 416 7.11 -2.08 -13.41
C LEU A 416 5.75 -2.26 -14.09
N GLY A 417 4.94 -1.20 -14.17
CA GLY A 417 3.63 -1.22 -14.81
C GLY A 417 3.69 -1.67 -16.27
N ARG A 418 4.74 -1.31 -17.01
CA ARG A 418 4.96 -1.75 -18.40
C ARG A 418 5.42 -3.19 -18.50
N ARG A 419 6.42 -3.58 -17.69
CA ARG A 419 7.06 -4.90 -17.82
C ARG A 419 6.17 -6.01 -17.27
N LEU A 420 5.52 -5.77 -16.15
CA LEU A 420 4.71 -6.76 -15.45
C LEU A 420 3.22 -6.73 -15.82
N ALA A 421 2.81 -5.84 -16.74
CA ALA A 421 1.43 -5.78 -17.25
C ALA A 421 0.90 -7.16 -17.68
N GLY A 422 -0.16 -7.60 -17.00
CA GLY A 422 -0.82 -8.88 -17.25
C GLY A 422 0.03 -10.11 -16.98
N THR A 423 1.11 -10.00 -16.21
CA THR A 423 1.95 -11.15 -15.86
C THR A 423 1.57 -11.72 -14.50
N ARG A 424 1.76 -13.04 -14.34
CA ARG A 424 1.72 -13.72 -13.03
C ARG A 424 3.12 -14.08 -12.57
N CYS A 425 3.36 -14.06 -11.26
CA CYS A 425 4.62 -14.54 -10.69
C CYS A 425 4.73 -16.06 -10.85
N LEU A 426 5.89 -16.53 -11.32
CA LEU A 426 6.23 -17.96 -11.38
C LEU A 426 6.98 -18.42 -10.13
N GLY A 427 7.65 -17.49 -9.46
CA GLY A 427 8.44 -17.79 -8.27
C GLY A 427 9.73 -16.99 -8.18
N ALA A 428 10.46 -17.25 -7.11
CA ALA A 428 11.76 -16.64 -6.83
C ALA A 428 12.85 -17.72 -6.67
N TRP A 429 14.09 -17.33 -6.93
CA TRP A 429 15.28 -18.15 -6.77
C TRP A 429 16.40 -17.34 -6.13
N THR A 430 17.03 -17.93 -5.12
CA THR A 430 18.31 -17.48 -4.54
C THR A 430 19.42 -18.41 -5.03
N PRO A 431 20.35 -17.94 -5.87
CA PRO A 431 21.43 -18.78 -6.40
C PRO A 431 22.31 -19.37 -5.28
N PRO A 432 22.73 -20.65 -5.38
CA PRO A 432 23.61 -21.27 -4.40
C PRO A 432 24.90 -20.46 -4.19
N GLY A 433 25.25 -20.21 -2.93
CA GLY A 433 26.44 -19.41 -2.57
C GLY A 433 26.30 -17.90 -2.78
N GLN A 434 25.13 -17.41 -3.20
CA GLN A 434 24.87 -15.97 -3.42
C GLN A 434 23.64 -15.52 -2.60
N PRO A 435 23.73 -15.47 -1.26
CA PRO A 435 22.58 -15.23 -0.38
C PRO A 435 21.93 -13.85 -0.56
N ASP A 436 22.66 -12.89 -1.14
CA ASP A 436 22.18 -11.53 -1.42
C ASP A 436 21.61 -11.37 -2.82
N THR A 437 21.74 -12.38 -3.69
CA THR A 437 21.22 -12.32 -5.07
C THR A 437 19.82 -12.89 -5.14
N ARG A 438 18.96 -12.23 -5.91
CA ARG A 438 17.58 -12.64 -6.14
C ARG A 438 17.28 -12.67 -7.63
N VAL A 439 16.55 -13.70 -8.03
CA VAL A 439 15.97 -13.86 -9.36
C VAL A 439 14.48 -14.09 -9.17
N VAL A 440 13.63 -13.27 -9.78
CA VAL A 440 12.17 -13.47 -9.75
C VAL A 440 11.68 -13.53 -11.18
N ALA A 441 10.82 -14.51 -11.50
CA ALA A 441 10.30 -14.69 -12.84
C ALA A 441 8.79 -14.50 -12.89
N PHE A 442 8.33 -13.93 -14.00
CA PHE A 442 6.95 -13.64 -14.30
C PHE A 442 6.61 -14.13 -15.71
N ARG A 443 5.34 -14.38 -15.95
CA ARG A 443 4.86 -14.91 -17.23
C ARG A 443 3.55 -14.28 -17.61
N SER A 444 3.46 -13.78 -18.84
CA SER A 444 2.19 -13.34 -19.43
C SER A 444 1.34 -14.55 -19.84
N PRO A 445 0.02 -14.34 -20.07
CA PRO A 445 -0.82 -15.24 -20.84
C PRO A 445 -0.24 -15.55 -22.23
N GLU A 446 -0.76 -16.62 -22.84
CA GLU A 446 -0.57 -16.89 -24.27
C GLU A 446 -1.15 -15.74 -25.11
N GLY A 447 -0.51 -15.43 -26.25
CA GLY A 447 -0.95 -14.37 -27.14
C GLY A 447 0.19 -13.78 -27.97
N ALA A 448 -0.10 -12.70 -28.71
CA ALA A 448 0.90 -12.03 -29.54
C ALA A 448 2.09 -11.46 -28.73
N ASP A 449 1.83 -11.01 -27.50
CA ASP A 449 2.83 -10.44 -26.58
C ASP A 449 3.32 -11.45 -25.53
N ALA A 450 3.18 -12.75 -25.82
CA ALA A 450 3.57 -13.83 -24.92
C ALA A 450 5.07 -13.76 -24.58
N ARG A 451 5.38 -13.57 -23.30
CA ARG A 451 6.74 -13.40 -22.79
C ARG A 451 6.90 -13.90 -21.37
N ASP A 452 8.14 -14.21 -21.02
CA ASP A 452 8.59 -14.28 -19.64
C ASP A 452 9.35 -13.00 -19.30
N VAL A 453 9.23 -12.53 -18.05
CA VAL A 453 10.04 -11.42 -17.52
C VAL A 453 10.83 -11.93 -16.33
N VAL A 454 12.15 -11.80 -16.36
CA VAL A 454 13.04 -12.20 -15.26
C VAL A 454 13.68 -10.95 -14.67
N VAL A 455 13.58 -10.78 -13.36
CA VAL A 455 14.14 -9.65 -12.61
C VAL A 455 15.31 -10.15 -11.79
N VAL A 456 16.47 -9.50 -11.90
CA VAL A 456 17.70 -9.89 -11.21
C VAL A 456 18.29 -8.70 -10.46
N TRP A 457 18.69 -8.90 -9.21
CA TRP A 457 19.45 -7.92 -8.42
C TRP A 457 20.27 -8.61 -7.32
N ALA A 458 21.19 -7.86 -6.72
CA ALA A 458 21.92 -8.25 -5.52
C ALA A 458 21.82 -7.16 -4.44
N GLU A 459 21.30 -7.50 -3.26
CA GLU A 459 21.18 -6.56 -2.16
C GLU A 459 21.14 -7.29 -0.81
N ARG A 460 21.84 -6.74 0.18
CA ARG A 460 21.90 -7.29 1.53
C ARG A 460 20.65 -6.92 2.34
N PRO A 461 20.32 -7.69 3.39
CA PRO A 461 19.27 -7.32 4.33
C PRO A 461 19.74 -6.18 5.26
N VAL A 462 19.80 -4.96 4.73
CA VAL A 462 20.32 -3.76 5.41
C VAL A 462 19.41 -2.55 5.26
N ASP A 463 19.55 -1.59 6.18
CA ASP A 463 18.86 -0.30 6.18
C ASP A 463 19.47 0.69 5.17
N TRP A 464 18.76 1.79 4.90
CA TRP A 464 19.02 2.78 3.85
C TRP A 464 20.48 3.20 3.72
N ALA A 465 21.17 3.48 4.83
CA ALA A 465 22.56 3.94 4.84
C ALA A 465 23.56 2.95 4.20
N GLU A 466 23.22 1.66 4.20
CA GLU A 466 24.07 0.58 3.69
C GLU A 466 23.56 -0.07 2.40
N ARG A 467 22.37 0.33 1.91
CA ARG A 467 21.81 -0.13 0.63
C ARG A 467 22.60 0.44 -0.56
N GLY A 468 22.47 -0.21 -1.71
CA GLY A 468 23.13 0.21 -2.95
C GLY A 468 24.60 -0.17 -3.07
N LYS A 469 25.15 -0.90 -2.08
CA LYS A 469 26.58 -1.24 -1.98
C LYS A 469 26.87 -2.70 -2.27
N CYS A 470 25.86 -3.49 -2.66
CA CYS A 470 26.00 -4.93 -2.86
C CYS A 470 26.32 -5.24 -4.33
N GLU A 471 27.27 -6.15 -4.54
CA GLU A 471 27.52 -6.74 -5.85
C GLU A 471 27.72 -8.25 -5.72
N ALA A 472 27.25 -8.99 -6.71
CA ALA A 472 27.43 -10.43 -6.84
C ALA A 472 27.71 -10.82 -8.30
N PRO A 473 28.28 -12.02 -8.56
CA PRO A 473 28.34 -12.56 -9.91
C PRO A 473 26.96 -12.58 -10.57
N TRP A 474 26.88 -12.37 -11.88
CA TRP A 474 25.61 -12.51 -12.58
C TRP A 474 25.09 -13.96 -12.47
N PRO A 475 23.84 -14.19 -12.02
CA PRO A 475 23.40 -15.53 -11.64
C PRO A 475 22.84 -16.36 -12.80
N LEU A 476 22.50 -15.74 -13.94
CA LEU A 476 21.92 -16.44 -15.07
C LEU A 476 23.04 -17.01 -15.97
N PRO A 477 22.88 -18.24 -16.52
CA PRO A 477 23.81 -18.78 -17.51
C PRO A 477 24.00 -17.86 -18.71
N ALA A 478 25.19 -17.89 -19.33
CA ALA A 478 25.50 -17.04 -20.49
C ALA A 478 24.56 -17.29 -21.68
N ASP A 479 24.13 -18.53 -21.85
CA ASP A 479 23.20 -18.99 -22.89
C ASP A 479 21.72 -18.86 -22.49
N PHE A 480 21.40 -18.36 -21.29
CA PHE A 480 20.03 -18.12 -20.88
C PHE A 480 19.41 -17.02 -21.74
N ALA A 481 18.39 -17.35 -22.54
CA ALA A 481 17.64 -16.41 -23.38
C ALA A 481 18.55 -15.40 -24.11
N PRO A 482 19.37 -15.83 -25.09
CA PRO A 482 20.44 -15.02 -25.68
C PRO A 482 19.96 -13.77 -26.44
N GLY A 483 18.66 -13.70 -26.77
CA GLY A 483 18.00 -12.53 -27.36
C GLY A 483 17.16 -11.70 -26.39
N ALA A 484 17.30 -11.91 -25.08
CA ALA A 484 16.52 -11.17 -24.09
C ALA A 484 16.82 -9.67 -24.11
N VAL A 485 15.78 -8.85 -24.14
CA VAL A 485 15.93 -7.40 -24.05
C VAL A 485 16.03 -7.00 -22.58
N CYS A 486 17.13 -6.35 -22.20
CA CYS A 486 17.40 -5.95 -20.83
C CYS A 486 17.05 -4.47 -20.61
N HIS A 487 16.37 -4.17 -19.51
CA HIS A 487 16.09 -2.81 -19.06
C HIS A 487 16.52 -2.65 -17.61
N ASP A 488 17.04 -1.49 -17.24
CA ASP A 488 17.28 -1.17 -15.83
C ASP A 488 15.97 -0.83 -15.10
N CYS A 489 16.07 -0.51 -13.81
CA CYS A 489 14.91 -0.19 -12.99
C CYS A 489 14.13 1.06 -13.45
N LEU A 490 14.76 1.99 -14.19
CA LEU A 490 14.12 3.19 -14.73
C LEU A 490 13.61 3.00 -16.17
N GLY A 491 13.69 1.77 -16.72
CA GLY A 491 13.17 1.43 -18.04
C GLY A 491 14.14 1.71 -19.19
N ARG A 492 15.39 2.11 -18.92
CA ARG A 492 16.40 2.32 -19.97
C ARG A 492 16.88 0.99 -20.51
N ALA A 493 17.00 0.87 -21.84
CA ALA A 493 17.64 -0.28 -22.45
C ALA A 493 19.12 -0.36 -22.01
N VAL A 494 19.54 -1.53 -21.54
CA VAL A 494 20.91 -1.79 -21.09
C VAL A 494 21.42 -3.09 -21.70
N GLN A 495 22.75 -3.25 -21.74
CA GLN A 495 23.34 -4.56 -22.01
C GLN A 495 23.14 -5.47 -20.80
N ARG A 496 23.13 -6.79 -21.03
CA ARG A 496 23.14 -7.75 -19.92
C ARG A 496 24.37 -7.49 -19.04
N PRO A 497 24.20 -7.23 -17.73
CA PRO A 497 25.33 -6.97 -16.85
C PRO A 497 26.19 -8.22 -16.63
N ASP A 498 27.49 -8.01 -16.36
CA ASP A 498 28.40 -9.07 -15.92
C ASP A 498 28.26 -9.39 -14.42
N ARG A 499 27.64 -8.49 -13.66
CA ARG A 499 27.45 -8.56 -12.21
C ARG A 499 26.04 -8.11 -11.83
N ALA A 500 25.44 -8.77 -10.84
CA ALA A 500 24.21 -8.30 -10.23
C ALA A 500 24.56 -7.24 -9.17
N VAL A 501 23.82 -6.14 -9.16
CA VAL A 501 23.94 -5.04 -8.19
C VAL A 501 22.57 -4.70 -7.63
N SER A 502 22.50 -3.73 -6.72
CA SER A 502 21.26 -3.36 -6.05
C SER A 502 20.19 -2.83 -7.03
N ALA A 503 20.57 -2.09 -8.07
CA ALA A 503 19.64 -1.69 -9.12
C ALA A 503 19.13 -2.92 -9.91
N PRO A 504 17.83 -3.25 -9.87
CA PRO A 504 17.32 -4.41 -10.59
C PRO A 504 17.38 -4.26 -12.11
N VAL A 505 17.61 -5.38 -12.78
CA VAL A 505 17.56 -5.49 -14.24
C VAL A 505 16.44 -6.44 -14.65
N PHE A 506 15.61 -5.99 -15.58
CA PHE A 506 14.49 -6.72 -16.15
C PHE A 506 14.88 -7.30 -17.50
N LEU A 507 14.79 -8.62 -17.64
CA LEU A 507 15.01 -9.34 -18.88
C LEU A 507 13.66 -9.76 -19.45
N THR A 508 13.31 -9.23 -20.62
CA THR A 508 12.15 -9.72 -21.38
C THR A 508 12.61 -10.86 -22.29
N CYS A 509 12.09 -12.05 -22.05
CA CYS A 509 12.50 -13.30 -22.69
C CYS A 509 11.34 -13.90 -23.50
N PRO A 510 11.64 -14.77 -24.49
CA PRO A 510 10.62 -15.64 -25.06
C PRO A 510 9.89 -16.41 -23.95
N ARG A 511 8.57 -16.50 -24.07
CA ARG A 511 7.75 -17.25 -23.13
C ARG A 511 8.23 -18.70 -23.03
N GLY A 512 8.37 -19.22 -21.81
CA GLY A 512 8.92 -20.56 -21.54
C GLY A 512 10.37 -20.54 -21.10
N ALA A 513 11.13 -19.46 -21.36
CA ALA A 513 12.53 -19.37 -20.96
C ALA A 513 12.74 -19.54 -19.44
N ALA A 514 11.82 -19.04 -18.62
CA ALA A 514 11.91 -19.15 -17.16
C ALA A 514 11.76 -20.60 -16.64
N ASP A 515 11.29 -21.55 -17.45
CA ASP A 515 11.13 -22.96 -17.04
C ASP A 515 12.50 -23.64 -16.79
N ALA A 516 13.58 -23.05 -17.32
CA ALA A 516 14.95 -23.51 -17.07
C ALA A 516 15.51 -23.06 -15.70
N LEU A 517 14.80 -22.19 -14.96
CA LEU A 517 15.25 -21.65 -13.68
C LEU A 517 14.69 -22.48 -12.51
N PRO A 518 15.47 -22.72 -11.45
CA PRO A 518 15.03 -23.46 -10.26
C PRO A 518 14.20 -22.56 -9.32
N LEU A 519 13.02 -22.16 -9.77
CA LEU A 519 12.13 -21.23 -9.06
C LEU A 519 11.34 -21.94 -7.96
N THR A 520 11.25 -21.31 -6.80
CA THR A 520 10.26 -21.64 -5.76
C THR A 520 8.99 -20.84 -6.04
N PRO A 521 7.84 -21.48 -6.30
CA PRO A 521 6.59 -20.78 -6.60
C PRO A 521 6.10 -19.98 -5.38
N PRO A 522 5.26 -18.95 -5.58
CA PRO A 522 4.68 -18.21 -4.47
C PRO A 522 3.92 -19.14 -3.50
N PRO A 523 3.96 -18.88 -2.18
CA PRO A 523 3.24 -19.68 -1.20
C PRO A 523 1.74 -19.69 -1.47
N ALA A 524 1.10 -20.85 -1.35
CA ALA A 524 -0.34 -21.01 -1.52
C ALA A 524 -0.97 -21.60 -0.26
N VAL A 525 -2.12 -21.05 0.15
CA VAL A 525 -2.95 -21.57 1.24
C VAL A 525 -4.22 -22.16 0.62
N PRO A 526 -4.64 -23.39 1.00
CA PRO A 526 -5.87 -23.98 0.49
C PRO A 526 -7.08 -23.09 0.77
N ARG A 527 -7.99 -22.99 -0.21
CA ARG A 527 -9.25 -22.27 -0.05
C ARG A 527 -10.10 -22.96 1.02
N ARG A 528 -10.51 -22.19 2.04
CA ARG A 528 -11.49 -22.64 3.02
C ARG A 528 -12.90 -22.34 2.51
N GLU A 529 -13.73 -23.37 2.47
CA GLU A 529 -15.14 -23.29 2.10
C GLU A 529 -15.96 -22.50 3.14
N GLY A 530 -17.09 -21.95 2.71
CA GLY A 530 -18.04 -21.24 3.57
C GLY A 530 -18.72 -20.10 2.84
N GLU A 531 -19.97 -19.84 3.22
CA GLU A 531 -20.83 -18.80 2.63
C GLU A 531 -21.21 -17.76 3.70
N PRO A 532 -21.37 -16.47 3.33
CA PRO A 532 -21.88 -15.46 4.24
C PRO A 532 -23.27 -15.83 4.78
N LEU A 533 -23.42 -15.79 6.10
CA LEU A 533 -24.72 -15.88 6.76
C LEU A 533 -25.32 -14.47 6.93
N PRO A 534 -26.64 -14.31 6.76
CA PRO A 534 -27.31 -13.01 6.91
C PRO A 534 -27.40 -12.55 8.37
N VAL A 535 -27.18 -13.45 9.33
CA VAL A 535 -27.20 -13.12 10.75
C VAL A 535 -25.78 -12.92 11.26
N VAL A 536 -25.55 -11.77 11.92
CA VAL A 536 -24.25 -11.38 12.47
C VAL A 536 -24.37 -11.22 13.97
N LEU A 537 -23.37 -11.70 14.70
CA LEU A 537 -23.27 -11.56 16.14
C LEU A 537 -22.16 -10.55 16.48
N GLN A 538 -22.39 -9.69 17.45
CA GLN A 538 -21.42 -8.74 18.01
C GLN A 538 -21.35 -8.94 19.51
N LEU A 539 -20.13 -9.03 20.06
CA LEU A 539 -19.90 -9.11 21.50
C LEU A 539 -19.63 -7.72 22.08
N SER A 540 -20.09 -7.52 23.32
CA SER A 540 -19.75 -6.39 24.15
C SER A 540 -19.60 -6.89 25.59
N PHE A 541 -18.57 -6.41 26.29
CA PHE A 541 -18.36 -6.67 27.71
C PHE A 541 -18.50 -5.33 28.45
N PRO A 542 -19.71 -4.95 28.90
CA PRO A 542 -19.93 -3.66 29.54
C PRO A 542 -19.02 -3.44 30.75
N GLY A 543 -18.28 -2.33 30.74
CA GLY A 543 -17.35 -1.98 31.82
C GLY A 543 -16.01 -2.73 31.79
N ALA A 544 -15.79 -3.63 30.83
CA ALA A 544 -14.48 -4.24 30.64
C ALA A 544 -13.47 -3.23 30.09
N GLU A 545 -12.23 -3.34 30.55
CA GLU A 545 -11.12 -2.59 29.98
C GLU A 545 -10.70 -3.25 28.66
N VAL A 546 -10.44 -2.44 27.62
CA VAL A 546 -9.74 -2.92 26.42
C VAL A 546 -8.25 -2.66 26.59
N VAL A 547 -7.49 -3.74 26.70
CA VAL A 547 -6.04 -3.69 26.91
C VAL A 547 -5.33 -3.79 25.58
N ARG A 548 -4.36 -2.90 25.38
CA ARG A 548 -3.46 -2.93 24.23
C ARG A 548 -2.23 -3.78 24.56
N ASN A 549 -1.90 -4.70 23.68
CA ASN A 549 -0.62 -5.38 23.61
C ASN A 549 0.07 -5.03 22.28
N THR A 550 1.38 -4.84 22.28
CA THR A 550 2.13 -4.51 21.06
C THR A 550 3.20 -5.57 20.81
N ILE A 551 3.11 -6.23 19.65
CA ILE A 551 4.07 -7.23 19.20
C ILE A 551 4.85 -6.64 18.02
N GLY A 552 6.11 -6.28 18.25
CA GLY A 552 6.88 -5.49 17.29
C GLY A 552 6.27 -4.09 17.13
N TRP A 553 5.75 -3.79 15.95
CA TRP A 553 4.98 -2.57 15.68
C TRP A 553 3.48 -2.83 15.44
N THR A 554 3.02 -4.06 15.67
CA THR A 554 1.61 -4.48 15.52
C THR A 554 0.89 -4.32 16.84
N ASP A 555 -0.26 -3.65 16.83
CA ASP A 555 -1.15 -3.59 17.98
C ASP A 555 -2.20 -4.71 17.95
N GLU A 556 -2.41 -5.31 19.11
CA GLU A 556 -3.55 -6.16 19.44
C GLU A 556 -4.33 -5.52 20.59
N HIS A 557 -5.65 -5.65 20.58
CA HIS A 557 -6.53 -5.14 21.61
C HIS A 557 -7.46 -6.25 22.07
N ASP A 558 -7.64 -6.42 23.37
CA ASP A 558 -8.45 -7.49 23.95
C ASP A 558 -9.22 -7.01 25.17
N TYR A 559 -10.37 -7.64 25.42
CA TYR A 559 -11.14 -7.38 26.63
C TYR A 559 -10.46 -8.01 27.84
N ALA A 560 -10.25 -7.22 28.90
CA ALA A 560 -9.75 -7.71 30.18
C ALA A 560 -10.88 -7.83 31.19
N LEU A 561 -11.03 -9.03 31.77
CA LEU A 561 -12.05 -9.34 32.77
C LEU A 561 -11.39 -9.78 34.09
N PRO A 562 -11.97 -9.37 35.24
CA PRO A 562 -11.43 -9.75 36.54
C PRO A 562 -11.65 -11.23 36.85
N ALA A 563 -10.62 -11.91 37.37
CA ALA A 563 -10.72 -13.28 37.86
C ALA A 563 -11.76 -13.43 38.98
N GLY A 564 -12.40 -14.61 39.06
CA GLY A 564 -13.34 -14.96 40.13
C GLY A 564 -14.62 -14.13 40.20
N LYS A 565 -14.83 -13.16 39.31
CA LYS A 565 -15.99 -12.26 39.34
C LYS A 565 -16.92 -12.52 38.16
N PRO A 566 -18.24 -12.49 38.37
CA PRO A 566 -19.19 -12.49 37.27
C PRO A 566 -19.02 -11.22 36.42
N ALA A 567 -18.79 -11.39 35.12
CA ALA A 567 -18.66 -10.32 34.15
C ALA A 567 -19.90 -10.27 33.24
N PRO A 568 -20.58 -9.11 33.11
CA PRO A 568 -21.68 -8.99 32.17
C PRO A 568 -21.17 -9.13 30.74
N VAL A 569 -21.87 -9.92 29.93
CA VAL A 569 -21.65 -10.03 28.50
C VAL A 569 -22.96 -9.76 27.77
N ARG A 570 -22.92 -8.78 26.87
CA ARG A 570 -24.03 -8.43 26.00
C ARG A 570 -23.70 -8.85 24.58
N MET A 571 -24.55 -9.68 24.00
CA MET A 571 -24.46 -10.10 22.61
C MET A 571 -25.56 -9.41 21.82
N TYR A 572 -25.20 -8.82 20.67
CA TYR A 572 -26.19 -8.29 19.74
C TYR A 572 -26.29 -9.22 18.54
N ALA A 573 -27.49 -9.71 18.27
CA ALA A 573 -27.80 -10.44 17.04
C ALA A 573 -28.48 -9.51 16.04
N TYR A 574 -27.92 -9.43 14.84
CA TYR A 574 -28.41 -8.65 13.71
C TYR A 574 -28.89 -9.61 12.63
N ASN A 575 -29.98 -9.28 11.94
CA ASN A 575 -30.41 -10.02 10.76
C ASN A 575 -30.50 -9.10 9.55
N PHE A 576 -29.59 -9.30 8.59
CA PHE A 576 -29.50 -8.54 7.35
C PHE A 576 -30.17 -9.26 6.16
N GLY A 577 -30.79 -10.42 6.39
CA GLY A 577 -31.54 -11.16 5.38
C GLY A 577 -33.02 -10.80 5.37
N ASP A 578 -33.76 -11.42 4.43
CA ASP A 578 -35.18 -11.14 4.19
C ASP A 578 -36.14 -12.04 4.99
N SER A 579 -35.62 -13.05 5.68
CA SER A 579 -36.40 -13.99 6.50
C SER A 579 -36.02 -13.88 7.98
N GLY A 580 -36.99 -14.08 8.87
CA GLY A 580 -36.71 -14.17 10.31
C GLY A 580 -35.76 -15.33 10.64
N PHE A 581 -34.91 -15.13 11.64
CA PHE A 581 -34.05 -16.18 12.18
C PHE A 581 -34.55 -16.60 13.55
N GLU A 582 -34.66 -17.90 13.78
CA GLU A 582 -35.00 -18.49 15.07
C GLU A 582 -33.99 -19.59 15.41
N GLY A 583 -33.49 -19.59 16.63
CA GLY A 583 -32.56 -20.58 17.13
C GLY A 583 -32.21 -20.32 18.59
N GLU A 584 -31.10 -20.92 19.02
CA GLU A 584 -30.55 -20.73 20.36
C GLU A 584 -29.08 -20.37 20.25
N LEU A 585 -28.65 -19.35 21.00
CA LEU A 585 -27.25 -18.99 21.16
C LEU A 585 -26.68 -19.75 22.35
N ARG A 586 -25.60 -20.50 22.12
CA ARG A 586 -24.91 -21.32 23.12
C ARG A 586 -23.41 -21.07 23.02
N ALA A 587 -22.69 -21.33 24.11
CA ALA A 587 -21.24 -21.40 24.02
C ALA A 587 -20.82 -22.66 23.25
N GLU A 588 -20.07 -22.47 22.16
CA GLU A 588 -19.43 -23.55 21.41
C GLU A 588 -18.15 -23.99 22.12
N SER A 589 -17.38 -23.02 22.61
CA SER A 589 -16.15 -23.26 23.35
C SER A 589 -15.98 -22.20 24.43
N LEU A 590 -15.71 -22.65 25.66
CA LEU A 590 -15.26 -21.84 26.78
C LEU A 590 -13.95 -22.43 27.31
N PRO A 591 -13.04 -21.61 27.87
CA PRO A 591 -11.90 -22.12 28.61
C PRO A 591 -12.37 -22.99 29.79
N GLU A 592 -11.51 -23.92 30.21
CA GLU A 592 -11.82 -24.81 31.34
C GLU A 592 -12.18 -24.02 32.61
N GLY A 593 -13.27 -24.41 33.27
CA GLY A 593 -13.77 -23.75 34.47
C GLY A 593 -14.57 -22.46 34.24
N TRP A 594 -14.72 -22.00 33.00
CA TRP A 594 -15.54 -20.83 32.68
C TRP A 594 -16.98 -21.26 32.43
N THR A 595 -17.94 -20.44 32.87
CA THR A 595 -19.37 -20.72 32.66
C THR A 595 -20.10 -19.48 32.14
N LEU A 596 -21.04 -19.68 31.23
CA LEU A 596 -21.96 -18.65 30.75
C LEU A 596 -23.34 -18.88 31.37
N THR A 597 -23.96 -17.84 31.95
CA THR A 597 -25.29 -17.92 32.57
C THR A 597 -26.22 -16.84 32.01
N PRO A 598 -27.38 -17.20 31.41
CA PRO A 598 -27.77 -18.57 31.07
C PRO A 598 -26.83 -19.20 30.03
N ASP A 599 -26.72 -20.53 30.04
CA ASP A 599 -25.87 -21.30 29.12
C ASP A 599 -26.45 -21.41 27.70
N THR A 600 -27.75 -21.12 27.59
CA THR A 600 -28.55 -21.13 26.38
C THR A 600 -29.45 -19.90 26.35
N LEU A 601 -29.37 -19.12 25.27
CA LEU A 601 -30.22 -17.95 25.07
C LEU A 601 -31.13 -18.16 23.85
N PRO A 602 -32.46 -18.09 23.99
CA PRO A 602 -33.34 -18.13 22.83
C PRO A 602 -33.11 -16.90 21.96
N LEU A 603 -32.89 -17.11 20.66
CA LEU A 603 -32.61 -16.07 19.69
C LEU A 603 -33.71 -16.08 18.63
N ARG A 604 -34.48 -14.98 18.58
CA ARG A 604 -35.40 -14.68 17.48
C ARG A 604 -35.12 -13.28 16.99
N VAL A 605 -34.75 -13.13 15.72
CA VAL A 605 -34.45 -11.82 15.14
C VAL A 605 -35.15 -11.68 13.78
N ALA A 606 -36.06 -10.72 13.70
CA ALA A 606 -36.76 -10.38 12.47
C ALA A 606 -35.82 -9.77 11.43
N PRO A 607 -36.15 -9.79 10.12
CA PRO A 607 -35.42 -9.07 9.09
C PRO A 607 -35.16 -7.60 9.46
N GLY A 608 -33.93 -7.12 9.28
CA GLY A 608 -33.51 -5.77 9.67
C GLY A 608 -33.43 -5.53 11.19
N GLY A 609 -33.70 -6.56 12.00
CA GLY A 609 -33.76 -6.49 13.45
C GLY A 609 -32.38 -6.48 14.11
N ARG A 610 -32.35 -5.95 15.34
CA ARG A 610 -31.26 -6.08 16.32
C ARG A 610 -31.87 -6.55 17.62
N VAL A 611 -31.37 -7.63 18.20
CA VAL A 611 -31.82 -8.15 19.49
C VAL A 611 -30.64 -8.24 20.46
N PRO A 612 -30.69 -7.55 21.61
CA PRO A 612 -29.74 -7.76 22.68
C PRO A 612 -30.06 -9.07 23.41
N LEU A 613 -29.00 -9.81 23.72
CA LEU A 613 -29.02 -11.02 24.54
C LEU A 613 -28.03 -10.78 25.68
N ASP A 614 -28.51 -10.90 26.92
CA ASP A 614 -27.70 -10.65 28.10
C ASP A 614 -27.37 -11.96 28.81
N ALA A 615 -26.09 -12.16 29.10
CA ALA A 615 -25.61 -13.25 29.92
C ALA A 615 -24.51 -12.75 30.87
N THR A 616 -24.07 -13.64 31.74
CA THR A 616 -22.99 -13.42 32.69
C THR A 616 -21.93 -14.49 32.46
N LEU A 617 -20.70 -14.05 32.22
CA LEU A 617 -19.54 -14.93 32.12
C LEU A 617 -18.85 -14.98 33.47
N THR A 618 -18.73 -16.17 34.06
CA THR A 618 -18.02 -16.37 35.33
C THR A 618 -16.68 -17.03 35.05
N LEU A 619 -15.62 -16.38 35.51
CA LEU A 619 -14.23 -16.84 35.42
C LEU A 619 -13.85 -17.53 36.75
N PRO A 620 -12.97 -18.54 36.75
CA PRO A 620 -12.50 -19.17 37.99
C PRO A 620 -11.64 -18.21 38.83
N GLU A 621 -11.56 -18.46 40.14
CA GLU A 621 -10.81 -17.63 41.12
C GLU A 621 -9.29 -17.85 41.07
N ALA A 622 -8.82 -19.02 40.63
CA ALA A 622 -7.40 -19.37 40.60
C ALA A 622 -6.68 -18.72 39.41
N PRO A 623 -5.38 -18.37 39.52
CA PRO A 623 -4.60 -17.97 38.37
C PRO A 623 -4.61 -19.12 37.38
N ILE A 624 -5.23 -18.90 36.22
CA ILE A 624 -5.07 -19.77 35.07
C ILE A 624 -3.76 -19.32 34.43
N GLU A 625 -2.86 -20.25 34.16
CA GLU A 625 -1.71 -19.96 33.31
C GLU A 625 -2.26 -19.44 31.98
N GLU A 626 -1.96 -18.19 31.61
CA GLU A 626 -2.44 -17.63 30.35
C GLU A 626 -1.85 -18.48 29.22
N PRO A 627 -2.67 -19.24 28.47
CA PRO A 627 -2.16 -20.07 27.41
C PRO A 627 -1.55 -19.16 26.34
N GLU A 628 -0.56 -19.68 25.62
CA GLU A 628 0.00 -18.99 24.46
C GLU A 628 -1.14 -18.62 23.49
N GLY A 629 -1.42 -17.32 23.36
CA GLY A 629 -2.53 -16.81 22.54
C GLY A 629 -3.84 -16.51 23.28
N GLY A 630 -3.87 -16.51 24.62
CA GLY A 630 -4.97 -16.02 25.47
C GLY A 630 -6.21 -16.93 25.56
N HIS A 631 -7.17 -16.55 26.40
CA HIS A 631 -8.40 -17.32 26.61
C HIS A 631 -9.46 -16.97 25.57
N TRP A 632 -10.03 -17.97 24.89
CA TRP A 632 -11.02 -17.74 23.83
C TRP A 632 -12.41 -18.17 24.26
N VAL A 633 -13.37 -17.25 24.13
CA VAL A 633 -14.80 -17.51 24.26
C VAL A 633 -15.40 -17.51 22.86
N LYS A 634 -16.04 -18.61 22.46
CA LYS A 634 -16.71 -18.75 21.17
C LYS A 634 -18.18 -19.15 21.38
N LEU A 635 -19.08 -18.37 20.79
CA LEU A 635 -20.52 -18.59 20.84
C LEU A 635 -21.06 -18.86 19.43
N ARG A 636 -22.03 -19.76 19.33
CA ARG A 636 -22.73 -20.07 18.06
C ARG A 636 -24.23 -20.07 18.25
N ALA A 637 -24.94 -19.50 17.28
CA ALA A 637 -26.39 -19.55 17.19
C ALA A 637 -26.86 -20.69 16.26
N GLY A 638 -27.79 -21.52 16.74
CA GLY A 638 -28.46 -22.53 15.92
C GLY A 638 -27.65 -23.81 15.69
N ILE A 639 -27.48 -24.20 14.43
CA ILE A 639 -26.84 -25.47 14.01
C ILE A 639 -25.29 -25.35 13.94
N PRO A 640 -24.54 -26.45 13.77
CA PRO A 640 -23.05 -26.45 13.72
C PRO A 640 -22.37 -25.57 12.65
N GLN A 641 -23.13 -24.90 11.78
CA GLN A 641 -22.67 -23.91 10.79
C GLN A 641 -23.44 -22.59 10.88
N GLY A 642 -24.05 -22.32 12.03
CA GLY A 642 -24.80 -21.10 12.27
C GLY A 642 -23.92 -19.90 12.62
N PRO A 643 -24.51 -18.72 12.81
CA PRO A 643 -23.80 -17.48 13.12
C PRO A 643 -22.91 -17.61 14.35
N THR A 644 -21.68 -17.10 14.25
CA THR A 644 -20.66 -17.24 15.28
C THR A 644 -19.97 -15.93 15.59
N VAL A 645 -19.58 -15.79 16.85
CA VAL A 645 -18.69 -14.74 17.35
C VAL A 645 -17.72 -15.32 18.36
N ALA A 646 -16.47 -14.87 18.31
CA ALA A 646 -15.42 -15.25 19.22
C ALA A 646 -14.63 -14.03 19.69
N ALA A 647 -14.26 -14.02 20.96
CA ALA A 647 -13.40 -12.99 21.54
C ALA A 647 -12.27 -13.64 22.36
N ARG A 648 -11.09 -13.05 22.25
CA ARG A 648 -9.98 -13.31 23.17
C ARG A 648 -10.14 -12.43 24.41
N ILE A 649 -10.00 -13.05 25.56
CA ILE A 649 -10.18 -12.46 26.88
C ILE A 649 -8.87 -12.58 27.66
N LEU A 650 -8.45 -11.47 28.26
CA LEU A 650 -7.35 -11.43 29.23
C LEU A 650 -7.92 -11.51 30.64
N VAL A 651 -7.29 -12.30 31.51
CA VAL A 651 -7.75 -12.46 32.89
C VAL A 651 -6.88 -11.58 33.79
N LYS A 652 -7.51 -10.66 34.53
CA LYS A 652 -6.81 -9.74 35.44
C LYS A 652 -7.07 -10.03 36.92
#